data_AF-A0A212LYT2-F1
#
_entry.id   AF-A0A212LYT2-F1
#
_cell.length_a   1.000
_cell.length_b   1.000
_cell.length_c   1.000
_cell.angle_alpha   90.00
_cell.angle_beta   90.00
_cell.angle_gamma   90.00
#
_symmetry.space_group_name_H-M   'P 1'
#
loop_
_entity.id
_entity.type
_entity.pdbx_description
1 polymer ?
#
loop_
_entity_poly.entity_id
_entity_poly.type
_entity_poly.pdbx_seq_one_letter_code
_entity_poly.pdbx_strand_id
1 'polypeptide(L)'
;MKVLTMKYVIGYSEANILMEAKFKNGESFIYNTRDAEKESVIKAFDDNRTGFVYIIALGFDNKVKSITNIWIGKAVQREYTLKLDIKAFKLLDGEENECLRSLYEKPERDSTKLEEIPSYLFIKELPIVEFFHLAYKVPSGLINEKLRKNYPCDIYSKHTENTCYKYDAEQYSINNQTLAQLSLYAKRPIGKKNPHEFRNEFQRDKERIVHSKSFRRIVDKAQVYNTSKGDHYRKRLTHTLEVSQIARTIARQLKLHEDLTEAIALGHDIGHTPFGHEGERQLDLILSGQIKLAEFHHPENFGGFKHNYQGIRLANYLEEKYVDYEGLDLTYQVLEGILKHTKIKKHKKDERNCSTCLNKCFDVSEFLMIGESELLYLDQDFCSTLEGQIVAVADEIAQRGHDIDDGIASGVLTIEELVYELKKIVEMEPLVKIIVKVLDRINDAKRTLIDKKDLQRAELTPVILGFFIDRLLIKFNERISSYIERYSGFKSDPVIKEEVIYFDAEEKFLIDELERIINLRIINSQEVNCFDGKSAYIVRKLFKAYYCNPRQLPDNVINRINREINLLGYSCIDIRKGDKNDVANEMEIYQGIRSSGNDVSDYIKQKIFMRNIADFIGGMTDEFANEQFKKLYVPE
;
A
#
# COMPACT_ATOMS: atom_id res chain seq x y z
N MET A 1 -9.46 34.26 8.74
CA MET A 1 -9.90 33.36 9.81
C MET A 1 -8.87 33.24 10.96
N LYS A 2 -8.42 34.29 11.68
CA LYS A 2 -7.36 34.15 12.73
C LYS A 2 -7.62 35.04 14.00
N VAL A 3 -8.07 34.48 15.14
CA VAL A 3 -8.14 35.01 16.54
C VAL A 3 -7.26 34.22 17.51
N LEU A 4 -6.98 34.80 18.68
CA LEU A 4 -6.35 34.14 19.82
C LEU A 4 -7.38 33.99 20.95
N THR A 5 -7.48 32.81 21.57
CA THR A 5 -8.33 32.60 22.76
C THR A 5 -7.46 32.51 24.00
N MET A 6 -7.85 33.23 25.06
CA MET A 6 -7.21 33.12 26.38
C MET A 6 -8.24 32.63 27.39
N LYS A 7 -7.92 31.52 28.07
CA LYS A 7 -8.66 31.00 29.21
C LYS A 7 -8.01 31.52 30.48
N TYR A 8 -8.76 32.20 31.34
CA TYR A 8 -8.29 32.53 32.67
C TYR A 8 -9.28 32.01 33.72
N VAL A 9 -8.74 31.57 34.86
CA VAL A 9 -9.49 30.90 35.92
C VAL A 9 -9.72 31.89 37.05
N ILE A 10 -10.98 32.14 37.38
CA ILE A 10 -11.37 33.08 38.43
C ILE A 10 -10.92 32.50 39.78
N GLY A 11 -9.98 33.18 40.48
CA GLY A 11 -9.49 32.77 41.81
C GLY A 11 -8.02 33.06 42.13
N TYR A 12 -7.20 33.43 41.14
CA TYR A 12 -5.78 33.80 41.35
C TYR A 12 -5.59 35.31 41.48
N SER A 13 -4.64 35.76 42.32
CA SER A 13 -4.42 37.17 42.67
C SER A 13 -4.11 38.08 41.46
N GLU A 14 -3.43 37.57 40.43
CA GLU A 14 -3.20 38.28 39.17
C GLU A 14 -4.49 38.48 38.35
N ALA A 15 -5.50 37.62 38.54
CA ALA A 15 -6.81 37.73 37.87
C ALA A 15 -7.72 38.80 38.52
N ASN A 16 -7.55 39.07 39.82
CA ASN A 16 -8.26 40.18 40.48
C ASN A 16 -7.76 41.54 39.99
N ILE A 17 -6.49 41.67 39.58
CA ILE A 17 -5.95 42.89 38.97
C ILE A 17 -6.63 43.17 37.61
N LEU A 18 -6.95 42.13 36.83
CA LEU A 18 -7.72 42.24 35.58
C LEU A 18 -9.21 42.56 35.82
N MET A 19 -9.77 42.24 36.99
CA MET A 19 -11.15 42.59 37.36
C MET A 19 -11.28 43.97 38.03
N GLU A 20 -10.36 44.37 38.90
CA GLU A 20 -10.39 45.67 39.61
C GLU A 20 -9.94 46.84 38.75
N ALA A 21 -9.12 46.58 37.72
CA ALA A 21 -9.01 47.50 36.60
C ALA A 21 -10.36 47.47 35.85
N LYS A 22 -11.34 48.21 36.37
CA LYS A 22 -12.51 48.64 35.59
C LYS A 22 -11.95 49.25 34.32
N PHE A 23 -11.95 48.47 33.25
CA PHE A 23 -11.36 48.73 31.94
C PHE A 23 -11.70 50.15 31.49
N LYS A 24 -10.89 51.14 31.90
CA LYS A 24 -10.95 52.48 31.35
C LYS A 24 -10.43 52.31 29.94
N ASN A 25 -11.31 52.49 28.96
CA ASN A 25 -10.96 52.42 27.54
C ASN A 25 -9.62 53.15 27.31
N GLY A 26 -8.56 52.39 26.95
CA GLY A 26 -7.25 52.94 26.60
C GLY A 26 -6.05 52.47 27.44
N GLU A 27 -6.22 51.72 28.53
CA GLU A 27 -5.09 51.17 29.30
C GLU A 27 -4.55 49.85 28.73
N SER A 28 -3.23 49.67 28.79
CA SER A 28 -2.47 48.62 28.09
C SER A 28 -2.00 47.52 29.06
N PHE A 29 -2.40 46.27 28.82
CA PHE A 29 -2.05 45.10 29.65
C PHE A 29 -1.04 44.20 28.97
N ILE A 30 0.04 43.84 29.66
CA ILE A 30 1.12 43.02 29.12
C ILE A 30 0.98 41.58 29.61
N TYR A 31 0.63 40.67 28.70
CA TYR A 31 0.60 39.24 28.96
C TYR A 31 1.87 38.57 28.41
N ASN A 32 2.59 37.84 29.27
CA ASN A 32 3.90 37.29 28.95
C ASN A 32 3.93 35.79 29.28
N THR A 33 4.07 34.92 28.27
CA THR A 33 4.13 33.46 28.47
C THR A 33 5.55 32.95 28.26
N ARG A 34 6.04 32.06 29.14
CA ARG A 34 7.37 31.43 28.97
C ARG A 34 7.42 30.36 27.86
N ASP A 35 6.29 29.78 27.46
CA ASP A 35 6.20 28.69 26.47
C ASP A 35 5.98 29.16 25.00
N ALA A 36 6.35 30.41 24.72
CA ALA A 36 6.19 31.06 23.41
C ALA A 36 7.02 30.45 22.26
N GLU A 37 7.89 29.47 22.53
CA GLU A 37 8.81 28.90 21.54
C GLU A 37 8.15 27.94 20.53
N LYS A 38 6.84 27.68 20.62
CA LYS A 38 6.13 26.95 19.54
C LYS A 38 5.80 27.91 18.39
N GLU A 39 6.63 27.86 17.35
CA GLU A 39 6.69 28.70 16.14
C GLU A 39 5.36 29.14 15.48
N SER A 40 4.25 28.44 15.71
CA SER A 40 2.97 28.70 15.04
C SER A 40 2.27 30.01 15.46
N VAL A 41 2.49 30.49 16.70
CA VAL A 41 1.84 31.72 17.20
C VAL A 41 2.55 32.97 16.68
N ILE A 42 3.88 32.92 16.56
CA ILE A 42 4.72 34.02 16.06
C ILE A 42 4.43 34.27 14.57
N LYS A 43 4.33 33.20 13.77
CA LYS A 43 3.97 33.30 12.34
C LYS A 43 2.60 33.95 12.08
N ALA A 44 1.67 33.82 13.01
CA ALA A 44 0.33 34.39 12.85
C ALA A 44 0.29 35.92 12.96
N PHE A 45 1.20 36.52 13.73
CA PHE A 45 1.34 37.98 13.85
C PHE A 45 2.14 38.59 12.70
N ASP A 46 3.19 37.90 12.21
CA ASP A 46 3.96 38.37 11.04
C ASP A 46 3.11 38.49 9.77
N ASP A 47 2.12 37.59 9.61
CA ASP A 47 1.23 37.60 8.44
C ASP A 47 0.19 38.74 8.45
N ASN A 48 -0.08 39.35 9.61
CA ASN A 48 -1.08 40.41 9.72
C ASN A 48 -0.41 41.78 9.50
N ARG A 49 -0.60 42.34 8.30
CA ARG A 49 -0.10 43.68 7.90
C ARG A 49 -0.62 44.84 8.74
N THR A 50 -1.67 44.60 9.52
CA THR A 50 -2.16 45.52 10.54
C THR A 50 -1.58 45.04 11.85
N GLY A 51 -0.65 45.77 12.45
CA GLY A 51 0.13 45.34 13.63
C GLY A 51 -0.65 45.08 14.94
N PHE A 52 -1.91 44.64 14.87
CA PHE A 52 -2.74 44.16 15.97
C PHE A 52 -3.72 43.07 15.49
N VAL A 53 -4.19 42.22 16.41
CA VAL A 53 -5.18 41.17 16.19
C VAL A 53 -6.30 41.29 17.20
N TYR A 54 -7.53 40.97 16.82
CA TYR A 54 -8.65 40.89 17.76
C TYR A 54 -8.59 39.59 18.56
N ILE A 55 -8.91 39.65 19.84
CA ILE A 55 -8.84 38.52 20.76
C ILE A 55 -10.16 38.33 21.50
N ILE A 56 -10.50 37.07 21.79
CA ILE A 56 -11.62 36.74 22.67
C ILE A 56 -11.08 36.13 23.95
N ALA A 57 -11.48 36.69 25.09
CA ALA A 57 -11.18 36.16 26.41
C ALA A 57 -12.43 35.53 27.01
N LEU A 58 -12.28 34.34 27.60
CA LEU A 58 -13.36 33.60 28.25
C LEU A 58 -13.08 33.53 29.74
N GLY A 59 -14.02 34.00 30.54
CA GLY A 59 -14.01 33.87 32.00
C GLY A 59 -14.65 32.55 32.36
N PHE A 60 -13.91 31.71 33.08
CA PHE A 60 -14.39 30.40 33.51
C PHE A 60 -14.37 30.30 35.02
N ASP A 61 -15.53 30.00 35.61
CA ASP A 61 -15.64 29.75 37.05
C ASP A 61 -15.42 28.27 37.32
N ASN A 62 -14.32 27.99 38.01
CA ASN A 62 -13.89 26.63 38.27
C ASN A 62 -14.75 25.91 39.32
N LYS A 63 -15.46 26.64 40.17
CA LYS A 63 -16.34 26.05 41.19
C LYS A 63 -17.61 25.47 40.56
N VAL A 64 -18.16 26.16 39.56
CA VAL A 64 -19.37 25.75 38.84
C VAL A 64 -19.09 25.09 37.49
N LYS A 65 -17.80 25.00 37.10
CA LYS A 65 -17.32 24.44 35.84
C LYS A 65 -18.04 25.01 34.59
N SER A 66 -18.27 26.31 34.55
CA SER A 66 -18.95 26.96 33.44
C SER A 66 -18.30 28.28 33.04
N ILE A 67 -18.54 28.69 31.78
CA ILE A 67 -18.13 30.00 31.28
C ILE A 67 -19.06 31.02 31.91
N THR A 68 -18.51 32.03 32.59
CA THR A 68 -19.27 33.07 33.29
C THR A 68 -19.36 34.38 32.55
N ASN A 69 -18.42 34.67 31.64
CA ASN A 69 -18.34 35.93 30.89
C ASN A 69 -17.46 35.78 29.64
N ILE A 70 -17.73 36.57 28.61
CA ILE A 70 -16.95 36.63 27.35
C ILE A 70 -16.62 38.09 27.04
N TRP A 71 -15.38 38.35 26.62
CA TRP A 71 -14.89 39.67 26.21
C TRP A 71 -14.22 39.63 24.85
N ILE A 72 -14.28 40.74 24.11
CA ILE A 72 -13.55 40.94 22.85
C ILE A 72 -12.58 42.11 22.99
N GLY A 73 -11.33 41.94 22.60
CA GLY A 73 -10.29 42.96 22.72
C GLY A 73 -9.32 43.04 21.55
N LYS A 74 -8.35 43.94 21.63
CA LYS A 74 -7.28 44.13 20.62
C LYS A 74 -5.91 43.88 21.25
N ALA A 75 -5.12 43.00 20.64
CA ALA A 75 -3.77 42.65 21.07
C ALA A 75 -2.72 43.05 20.04
N VAL A 76 -1.58 43.57 20.51
CA VAL A 76 -0.41 43.96 19.72
C VAL A 76 0.79 43.17 20.21
N GLN A 77 1.58 42.53 19.32
CA GLN A 77 2.80 41.82 19.72
C GLN A 77 3.97 42.79 19.92
N ARG A 78 4.84 42.52 20.89
CA ARG A 78 6.17 43.17 21.02
C ARG A 78 7.28 42.11 21.18
N GLU A 79 8.34 42.19 20.36
CA GLU A 79 9.63 41.44 20.45
C GLU A 79 9.59 39.90 20.15
N TYR A 80 10.73 39.21 20.39
CA TYR A 80 11.05 37.79 20.08
C TYR A 80 10.59 36.77 21.15
N THR A 81 9.93 37.23 22.21
CA THR A 81 9.19 36.40 23.18
C THR A 81 7.72 36.85 23.12
N LEU A 82 6.75 35.94 23.28
CA LEU A 82 5.33 36.31 23.09
C LEU A 82 4.84 37.20 24.24
N LYS A 83 5.06 38.51 24.10
CA LYS A 83 4.50 39.58 24.93
C LYS A 83 3.36 40.24 24.16
N LEU A 84 2.15 40.09 24.68
CA LEU A 84 0.94 40.68 24.10
C LEU A 84 0.54 41.92 24.88
N ASP A 85 0.50 43.05 24.20
CA ASP A 85 0.02 44.33 24.71
C ASP A 85 -1.46 44.48 24.32
N ILE A 86 -2.35 44.26 25.29
CA ILE A 86 -3.80 44.25 25.10
C ILE A 86 -4.35 45.61 25.49
N LYS A 87 -4.89 46.33 24.52
CA LYS A 87 -5.21 47.77 24.67
C LYS A 87 -6.62 48.07 25.19
N ALA A 88 -7.57 47.16 24.98
CA ALA A 88 -8.94 47.30 25.46
C ALA A 88 -9.69 45.98 25.28
N PHE A 89 -10.63 45.71 26.19
CA PHE A 89 -11.66 44.69 26.05
C PHE A 89 -13.04 45.33 26.18
N LYS A 90 -14.01 44.88 25.39
CA LYS A 90 -15.43 45.14 25.58
C LYS A 90 -16.06 43.88 26.18
N LEU A 91 -16.67 44.02 27.36
CA LEU A 91 -17.55 42.99 27.90
C LEU A 91 -18.80 42.94 27.02
N LEU A 92 -19.15 41.74 26.56
CA LEU A 92 -20.34 41.53 25.76
C LEU A 92 -21.58 41.67 26.63
N ASP A 93 -22.66 42.20 26.07
CA ASP A 93 -23.91 42.32 26.82
C ASP A 93 -24.56 40.96 27.11
N GLY A 94 -25.67 40.96 27.84
CA GLY A 94 -26.30 39.72 28.32
C GLY A 94 -26.76 38.79 27.19
N GLU A 95 -27.35 39.34 26.12
CA GLU A 95 -27.82 38.54 24.99
C GLU A 95 -26.65 38.06 24.11
N GLU A 96 -25.64 38.91 23.87
CA GLU A 96 -24.42 38.55 23.15
C GLU A 96 -23.65 37.43 23.88
N ASN A 97 -23.59 37.49 25.22
CA ASN A 97 -22.95 36.46 26.05
C ASN A 97 -23.69 35.12 26.00
N GLU A 98 -25.03 35.12 26.17
CA GLU A 98 -25.83 33.89 26.14
C GLU A 98 -25.83 33.25 24.75
N CYS A 99 -25.85 34.04 23.68
CA CYS A 99 -25.77 33.53 22.32
C CYS A 99 -24.43 32.81 22.06
N LEU A 100 -23.32 33.42 22.48
CA LEU A 100 -21.99 32.81 22.31
C LEU A 100 -21.75 31.62 23.25
N ARG A 101 -22.32 31.62 24.46
CA ARG A 101 -22.32 30.43 25.33
C ARG A 101 -23.20 29.31 24.80
N SER A 102 -24.39 29.63 24.32
CA SER A 102 -25.29 28.70 23.63
C SER A 102 -24.61 28.05 22.44
N LEU A 103 -23.87 28.83 21.64
CA LEU A 103 -23.04 28.30 20.55
C LEU A 103 -21.92 27.37 21.03
N TYR A 104 -21.35 27.60 22.21
CA TYR A 104 -20.34 26.73 22.81
C TYR A 104 -20.93 25.45 23.42
N GLU A 105 -22.09 25.54 24.08
CA GLU A 105 -22.72 24.42 24.80
C GLU A 105 -23.67 23.58 23.93
N LYS A 106 -24.36 24.19 22.95
CA LYS A 106 -25.37 23.60 22.05
C LYS A 106 -25.35 24.26 20.65
N PRO A 107 -24.29 24.02 19.85
CA PRO A 107 -24.04 24.70 18.58
C PRO A 107 -25.12 24.51 17.49
N GLU A 108 -26.06 23.58 17.64
CA GLU A 108 -27.00 23.19 16.59
C GLU A 108 -28.24 24.08 16.45
N ARG A 109 -28.49 25.04 17.37
CA ARG A 109 -29.78 25.77 17.43
C ARG A 109 -29.81 27.20 16.89
N ASP A 110 -28.68 27.90 16.79
CA ASP A 110 -28.67 29.36 16.48
C ASP A 110 -27.52 29.77 15.53
N SER A 111 -27.39 29.07 14.40
CA SER A 111 -26.36 29.36 13.39
C SER A 111 -26.58 30.65 12.59
N THR A 112 -27.74 31.31 12.71
CA THR A 112 -28.12 32.48 11.90
C THR A 112 -27.54 33.81 12.39
N LYS A 113 -27.06 33.90 13.64
CA LYS A 113 -26.50 35.14 14.21
C LYS A 113 -24.98 35.30 13.99
N LEU A 114 -24.32 34.32 13.36
CA LEU A 114 -22.86 34.32 13.16
C LEU A 114 -22.40 35.07 11.89
N GLU A 115 -23.32 35.46 11.01
CA GLU A 115 -22.99 36.15 9.75
C GLU A 115 -22.38 37.54 9.96
N GLU A 116 -22.68 38.20 11.08
CA GLU A 116 -22.23 39.57 11.32
C GLU A 116 -20.86 39.66 12.01
N ILE A 117 -20.25 38.53 12.40
CA ILE A 117 -19.07 38.57 13.27
C ILE A 117 -17.78 38.13 12.57
N PRO A 118 -16.79 39.02 12.39
CA PRO A 118 -15.58 38.70 11.66
C PRO A 118 -14.58 37.88 12.50
N SER A 119 -14.37 36.63 12.08
CA SER A 119 -13.08 35.94 12.02
C SER A 119 -12.30 35.49 13.26
N TYR A 120 -12.45 34.21 13.65
CA TYR A 120 -11.76 33.60 14.81
C TYR A 120 -10.60 32.57 14.51
N LEU A 121 -9.74 32.23 15.50
CA LEU A 121 -8.70 31.16 15.65
C LEU A 121 -8.56 30.87 17.16
N PHE A 122 -8.12 29.66 17.47
CA PHE A 122 -8.14 29.07 18.80
C PHE A 122 -6.77 28.49 19.16
N ILE A 123 -6.35 28.65 20.41
CA ILE A 123 -5.17 27.98 20.98
C ILE A 123 -5.67 27.08 22.14
N LYS A 124 -5.42 25.77 22.01
CA LYS A 124 -5.57 24.64 22.97
C LYS A 124 -6.27 24.98 24.30
N GLU A 125 -7.40 24.39 24.66
CA GLU A 125 -7.64 22.94 24.91
C GLU A 125 -9.02 22.48 24.42
N LEU A 126 -9.09 21.88 23.23
CA LEU A 126 -10.23 21.05 22.77
C LEU A 126 -9.64 19.84 22.03
N PRO A 127 -10.10 18.60 22.29
CA PRO A 127 -9.76 17.44 21.48
C PRO A 127 -10.09 17.66 20.00
N ILE A 128 -9.12 17.41 19.12
CA ILE A 128 -9.23 17.59 17.65
C ILE A 128 -10.46 16.92 17.03
N VAL A 129 -10.95 15.84 17.65
CA VAL A 129 -12.07 15.03 17.16
C VAL A 129 -13.41 15.77 17.23
N GLU A 130 -13.63 16.59 18.26
CA GLU A 130 -14.89 17.34 18.44
C GLU A 130 -14.96 18.55 17.48
N PHE A 131 -13.81 19.10 17.12
CA PHE A 131 -13.69 20.22 16.17
C PHE A 131 -14.12 19.85 14.75
N PHE A 132 -13.71 18.68 14.23
CA PHE A 132 -14.09 18.25 12.88
C PHE A 132 -15.59 17.98 12.75
N HIS A 133 -16.23 17.52 13.83
CA HIS A 133 -17.66 17.24 13.87
C HIS A 133 -18.51 18.52 13.77
N LEU A 134 -17.99 19.64 14.28
CA LEU A 134 -18.58 20.99 14.22
C LEU A 134 -18.38 21.65 12.85
N ALA A 135 -17.18 21.54 12.28
CA ALA A 135 -16.83 22.14 10.99
C ALA A 135 -17.63 21.55 9.80
N TYR A 136 -18.09 20.29 9.92
CA TYR A 136 -18.82 19.59 8.87
C TYR A 136 -20.29 20.04 8.69
N LYS A 137 -20.86 20.79 9.64
CA LYS A 137 -22.29 21.19 9.62
C LYS A 137 -22.54 22.62 9.10
N VAL A 138 -21.51 23.34 8.62
CA VAL A 138 -21.64 24.70 8.09
C VAL A 138 -21.93 24.67 6.57
N PRO A 139 -23.02 25.28 6.06
CA PRO A 139 -23.39 25.22 4.64
C PRO A 139 -22.38 25.92 3.69
N SER A 140 -22.23 25.36 2.49
CA SER A 140 -21.24 25.65 1.44
C SER A 140 -21.30 27.05 0.78
N GLY A 141 -22.22 27.94 1.16
CA GLY A 141 -22.45 29.24 0.52
C GLY A 141 -21.51 30.39 0.94
N LEU A 142 -20.64 30.20 1.93
CA LEU A 142 -19.85 31.27 2.57
C LEU A 142 -18.39 31.41 2.06
N ILE A 143 -17.98 30.68 1.03
CA ILE A 143 -16.60 30.74 0.50
C ILE A 143 -16.53 31.70 -0.70
N ASN A 144 -15.94 32.88 -0.48
CA ASN A 144 -15.83 33.96 -1.48
C ASN A 144 -14.75 33.65 -2.55
N GLU A 145 -15.10 33.73 -3.85
CA GLU A 145 -14.29 33.30 -5.00
C GLU A 145 -12.92 34.00 -5.16
N LYS A 146 -12.70 35.15 -4.51
CA LYS A 146 -11.43 35.92 -4.64
C LYS A 146 -10.26 35.41 -3.80
N LEU A 147 -10.49 34.53 -2.82
CA LEU A 147 -9.41 33.96 -1.97
C LEU A 147 -8.65 32.78 -2.63
N ARG A 148 -9.15 32.25 -3.76
CA ARG A 148 -8.49 31.16 -4.52
C ARG A 148 -7.15 31.53 -5.16
N LYS A 149 -6.79 32.81 -5.27
CA LYS A 149 -5.65 33.27 -6.11
C LYS A 149 -4.33 33.54 -5.39
N ASN A 150 -4.30 33.67 -4.06
CA ASN A 150 -3.08 34.13 -3.34
C ASN A 150 -2.58 33.18 -2.24
N TYR A 151 -3.15 31.98 -2.14
CA TYR A 151 -2.59 30.87 -1.38
C TYR A 151 -2.54 29.66 -2.31
N PRO A 152 -1.36 29.11 -2.67
CA PRO A 152 -1.30 27.84 -3.37
C PRO A 152 -1.59 26.72 -2.36
N CYS A 153 -2.85 26.63 -1.93
CA CYS A 153 -3.42 25.36 -1.52
C CYS A 153 -3.89 24.66 -2.79
N ASP A 154 -3.00 23.94 -3.44
CA ASP A 154 -3.35 23.02 -4.54
C ASP A 154 -3.93 21.69 -4.03
N ILE A 155 -4.46 21.67 -2.82
CA ILE A 155 -5.30 20.56 -2.36
C ILE A 155 -6.55 21.17 -1.72
N TYR A 156 -7.70 20.87 -2.31
CA TYR A 156 -9.05 21.23 -1.84
C TYR A 156 -9.53 22.66 -2.13
N SER A 157 -9.83 22.97 -3.39
CA SER A 157 -11.01 23.81 -3.65
C SER A 157 -11.67 23.52 -4.99
N LYS A 158 -12.37 22.37 -5.13
CA LYS A 158 -13.50 22.25 -6.07
C LYS A 158 -14.47 21.08 -5.84
N HIS A 159 -14.47 20.45 -4.66
CA HIS A 159 -15.36 19.31 -4.36
C HIS A 159 -16.09 19.48 -3.02
N THR A 160 -16.60 20.68 -2.75
CA THR A 160 -17.34 21.01 -1.52
C THR A 160 -18.82 20.57 -1.55
N GLU A 161 -19.11 19.47 -2.24
CA GLU A 161 -20.38 18.72 -2.17
C GLU A 161 -20.15 17.20 -2.30
N ASN A 162 -18.93 16.69 -2.08
CA ASN A 162 -18.65 15.27 -2.28
C ASN A 162 -19.02 14.42 -1.04
N THR A 163 -20.10 13.66 -1.19
CA THR A 163 -20.57 12.53 -0.37
C THR A 163 -19.54 11.43 -0.08
N CYS A 164 -18.39 11.41 -0.79
CA CYS A 164 -17.25 10.52 -0.51
C CYS A 164 -16.80 10.59 0.97
N TYR A 165 -16.89 11.76 1.59
CA TYR A 165 -16.48 11.94 2.98
C TYR A 165 -17.46 11.35 4.01
N LYS A 166 -18.75 11.16 3.66
CA LYS A 166 -19.69 10.46 4.55
C LYS A 166 -19.34 8.97 4.65
N TYR A 167 -18.97 8.36 3.53
CA TYR A 167 -18.58 6.95 3.48
C TYR A 167 -17.29 6.70 4.26
N ASP A 168 -16.29 7.58 4.14
CA ASP A 168 -15.03 7.46 4.88
C ASP A 168 -15.22 7.69 6.39
N ALA A 169 -16.16 8.55 6.81
CA ALA A 169 -16.51 8.73 8.22
C ALA A 169 -17.23 7.50 8.82
N GLU A 170 -18.08 6.82 8.04
CA GLU A 170 -18.68 5.55 8.45
C GLU A 170 -17.62 4.44 8.55
N GLN A 171 -16.69 4.32 7.59
CA GLN A 171 -15.58 3.36 7.70
C GLN A 171 -14.63 3.68 8.88
N TYR A 172 -14.43 4.95 9.22
CA TYR A 172 -13.68 5.36 10.41
C TYR A 172 -14.31 4.83 11.72
N SER A 173 -15.65 4.71 11.79
CA SER A 173 -16.33 4.11 12.93
C SER A 173 -16.15 2.58 13.04
N ILE A 174 -15.82 1.92 11.93
CA ILE A 174 -15.56 0.47 11.84
C ILE A 174 -14.09 0.18 12.20
N ASN A 175 -13.15 0.95 11.63
CA ASN A 175 -11.71 0.81 11.84
C ASN A 175 -11.26 1.55 13.12
N ASN A 176 -11.53 0.97 14.28
CA ASN A 176 -11.24 1.60 15.57
C ASN A 176 -9.74 1.57 15.97
N GLN A 177 -8.86 1.04 15.13
CA GLN A 177 -7.43 1.03 15.42
C GLN A 177 -6.78 2.34 14.95
N THR A 178 -6.12 3.06 15.85
CA THR A 178 -5.49 4.37 15.58
C THR A 178 -4.43 4.33 14.47
N LEU A 179 -3.93 3.14 14.15
CA LEU A 179 -2.89 2.90 13.15
C LEU A 179 -3.41 2.32 11.84
N ALA A 180 -4.73 2.12 11.70
CA ALA A 180 -5.33 1.74 10.44
C ALA A 180 -5.09 2.85 9.40
N GLN A 181 -4.75 2.46 8.18
CA GLN A 181 -4.63 3.42 7.11
C GLN A 181 -6.02 3.92 6.70
N LEU A 182 -6.13 5.20 6.33
CA LEU A 182 -7.41 5.81 5.93
C LEU A 182 -7.41 6.11 4.44
N SER A 183 -8.50 5.76 3.77
CA SER A 183 -8.76 6.06 2.35
C SER A 183 -8.61 7.55 2.01
N LEU A 184 -8.92 8.45 2.96
CA LEU A 184 -8.76 9.88 2.80
C LEU A 184 -7.29 10.30 2.55
N TYR A 185 -6.32 9.54 3.05
CA TYR A 185 -4.88 9.79 2.85
C TYR A 185 -4.28 8.92 1.75
N ALA A 186 -5.11 8.24 0.95
CA ALA A 186 -4.67 7.55 -0.25
C ALA A 186 -3.95 8.50 -1.20
N LYS A 187 -2.72 8.14 -1.60
CA LYS A 187 -1.92 8.91 -2.56
C LYS A 187 -1.80 8.13 -3.85
N ARG A 188 -1.86 8.80 -5.00
CA ARG A 188 -1.76 8.17 -6.33
C ARG A 188 -0.64 8.79 -7.14
N PRO A 189 0.03 8.02 -8.02
CA PRO A 189 0.99 8.57 -8.95
C PRO A 189 0.42 9.63 -9.91
N ILE A 190 -0.81 9.45 -10.39
CA ILE A 190 -1.41 10.33 -11.41
C ILE A 190 -2.59 11.11 -10.85
N GLY A 191 -3.55 10.43 -10.20
CA GLY A 191 -4.63 11.11 -9.46
C GLY A 191 -5.59 11.96 -10.31
N LYS A 192 -5.64 11.79 -11.64
CA LYS A 192 -6.47 12.61 -12.55
C LYS A 192 -7.98 12.49 -12.32
N LYS A 193 -8.45 11.32 -11.88
CA LYS A 193 -9.88 11.03 -11.70
C LYS A 193 -10.30 11.35 -10.28
N ASN A 194 -11.31 12.20 -10.15
CA ASN A 194 -11.89 12.62 -8.87
C ASN A 194 -12.34 11.43 -8.00
N PRO A 195 -12.32 11.57 -6.66
CA PRO A 195 -12.88 10.59 -5.75
C PRO A 195 -14.36 10.31 -6.05
N HIS A 196 -14.80 9.08 -5.75
CA HIS A 196 -16.16 8.65 -6.02
C HIS A 196 -17.04 8.78 -4.78
N GLU A 197 -18.30 9.19 -4.95
CA GLU A 197 -19.23 9.43 -3.85
C GLU A 197 -19.53 8.19 -2.99
N PHE A 198 -19.71 7.02 -3.61
CA PHE A 198 -20.10 5.78 -2.92
C PHE A 198 -18.98 4.75 -2.77
N ARG A 199 -17.73 5.12 -3.11
CA ARG A 199 -16.63 4.17 -3.19
C ARG A 199 -15.33 4.81 -2.74
N ASN A 200 -14.70 4.23 -1.73
CA ASN A 200 -13.41 4.72 -1.23
C ASN A 200 -12.26 4.43 -2.22
N GLU A 201 -11.10 5.04 -1.99
CA GLU A 201 -9.96 4.96 -2.91
C GLU A 201 -9.32 3.56 -2.97
N PHE A 202 -9.42 2.75 -1.92
CA PHE A 202 -8.90 1.38 -1.90
C PHE A 202 -9.87 0.37 -2.55
N GLN A 203 -11.18 0.56 -2.42
CA GLN A 203 -12.20 -0.15 -3.20
C GLN A 203 -12.03 0.10 -4.69
N ARG A 204 -11.73 1.35 -5.05
CA ARG A 204 -11.40 1.72 -6.42
C ARG A 204 -10.17 0.98 -6.95
N ASP A 205 -9.14 0.80 -6.12
CA ASP A 205 -7.95 0.02 -6.48
C ASP A 205 -8.26 -1.46 -6.66
N LYS A 206 -9.02 -2.04 -5.72
CA LYS A 206 -9.54 -3.41 -5.82
C LYS A 206 -10.24 -3.66 -7.15
N GLU A 207 -11.20 -2.81 -7.52
CA GLU A 207 -11.95 -2.97 -8.76
C GLU A 207 -11.06 -2.79 -10.00
N ARG A 208 -10.10 -1.85 -9.96
CA ARG A 208 -9.12 -1.66 -11.03
C ARG A 208 -8.30 -2.91 -11.26
N ILE A 209 -7.84 -3.55 -10.19
CA ILE A 209 -7.08 -4.81 -10.21
C ILE A 209 -7.96 -5.94 -10.76
N VAL A 210 -9.14 -6.18 -10.19
CA VAL A 210 -10.05 -7.28 -10.58
C VAL A 210 -10.41 -7.21 -12.07
N HIS A 211 -10.61 -6.01 -12.60
CA HIS A 211 -10.93 -5.79 -14.01
C HIS A 211 -9.71 -5.56 -14.90
N SER A 212 -8.48 -5.85 -14.44
CA SER A 212 -7.26 -5.74 -15.25
C SER A 212 -7.09 -6.96 -16.17
N LYS A 213 -6.25 -6.85 -17.21
CA LYS A 213 -5.91 -8.00 -18.04
C LYS A 213 -5.02 -8.97 -17.26
N SER A 214 -4.11 -8.42 -16.46
CA SER A 214 -3.13 -9.17 -15.65
C SER A 214 -3.82 -10.05 -14.62
N PHE A 215 -4.81 -9.52 -13.89
CA PHE A 215 -5.58 -10.32 -12.93
C PHE A 215 -6.36 -11.46 -13.60
N ARG A 216 -7.02 -11.20 -14.72
CA ARG A 216 -7.73 -12.26 -15.48
C ARG A 216 -6.82 -13.39 -15.95
N ARG A 217 -5.55 -13.08 -16.24
CA ARG A 217 -4.54 -14.07 -16.67
C ARG A 217 -4.07 -14.98 -15.53
N ILE A 218 -4.27 -14.59 -14.27
CA ILE A 218 -3.90 -15.42 -13.10
C ILE A 218 -4.72 -16.72 -13.07
N VAL A 219 -5.94 -16.73 -13.66
CA VAL A 219 -6.80 -17.92 -13.79
C VAL A 219 -6.07 -19.08 -14.46
N ASP A 220 -5.11 -18.82 -15.33
CA ASP A 220 -4.46 -19.83 -16.17
C ASP A 220 -2.94 -19.89 -15.94
N LYS A 221 -2.51 -19.56 -14.72
CA LYS A 221 -1.12 -19.70 -14.27
C LYS A 221 -1.03 -20.75 -13.19
N ALA A 222 -0.10 -21.70 -13.36
CA ALA A 222 0.25 -22.67 -12.36
C ALA A 222 0.86 -22.00 -11.12
N GLN A 223 0.67 -22.65 -9.98
CA GLN A 223 1.26 -22.26 -8.71
C GLN A 223 2.36 -23.26 -8.32
N VAL A 224 2.03 -24.55 -8.19
CA VAL A 224 3.01 -25.63 -7.88
C VAL A 224 2.86 -26.82 -8.84
N TYR A 225 1.63 -27.28 -9.10
CA TYR A 225 1.36 -28.41 -10.00
C TYR A 225 0.84 -27.97 -11.37
N ASN A 226 1.07 -28.81 -12.38
CA ASN A 226 0.59 -28.61 -13.74
C ASN A 226 -0.95 -28.70 -13.79
N THR A 227 -1.59 -27.75 -14.46
CA THR A 227 -3.05 -27.65 -14.67
C THR A 227 -3.68 -28.81 -15.45
N SER A 228 -2.88 -29.74 -16.00
CA SER A 228 -3.34 -30.74 -16.97
C SER A 228 -3.59 -32.16 -16.43
N LYS A 229 -3.64 -32.38 -15.10
CA LYS A 229 -3.78 -33.75 -14.55
C LYS A 229 -4.80 -34.01 -13.45
N GLY A 230 -5.58 -33.02 -13.03
CA GLY A 230 -6.71 -33.27 -12.13
C GLY A 230 -7.58 -32.03 -11.97
N ASP A 231 -8.91 -32.22 -11.93
CA ASP A 231 -9.91 -31.14 -11.79
C ASP A 231 -9.78 -30.33 -10.48
N HIS A 232 -8.91 -30.77 -9.56
CA HIS A 232 -8.78 -30.21 -8.21
C HIS A 232 -7.46 -29.48 -7.94
N TYR A 233 -6.53 -29.40 -8.90
CA TYR A 233 -5.28 -28.66 -8.69
C TYR A 233 -5.52 -27.15 -8.76
N ARG A 234 -5.11 -26.45 -7.71
CA ARG A 234 -5.36 -25.03 -7.53
C ARG A 234 -4.57 -24.18 -8.54
N LYS A 235 -5.26 -23.20 -9.12
CA LYS A 235 -4.69 -22.16 -9.97
C LYS A 235 -4.24 -20.99 -9.09
N ARG A 236 -3.35 -20.14 -9.59
CA ARG A 236 -2.90 -18.96 -8.84
C ARG A 236 -4.08 -18.06 -8.40
N LEU A 237 -5.20 -18.02 -9.15
CA LEU A 237 -6.39 -17.27 -8.75
C LEU A 237 -6.99 -17.81 -7.46
N THR A 238 -7.08 -19.14 -7.29
CA THR A 238 -7.63 -19.73 -6.05
C THR A 238 -6.76 -19.39 -4.85
N HIS A 239 -5.44 -19.31 -5.04
CA HIS A 239 -4.55 -18.84 -3.98
C HIS A 239 -4.71 -17.36 -3.67
N THR A 240 -4.74 -16.49 -4.68
CA THR A 240 -4.99 -15.06 -4.48
C THR A 240 -6.31 -14.80 -3.74
N LEU A 241 -7.36 -15.59 -4.01
CA LEU A 241 -8.63 -15.49 -3.30
C LEU A 241 -8.53 -15.94 -1.83
N GLU A 242 -7.74 -16.97 -1.53
CA GLU A 242 -7.51 -17.41 -0.16
C GLU A 242 -6.64 -16.45 0.64
N VAL A 243 -5.57 -15.91 0.04
CA VAL A 243 -4.76 -14.83 0.63
C VAL A 243 -5.68 -13.66 0.98
N SER A 244 -6.55 -13.26 0.07
CA SER A 244 -7.54 -12.20 0.31
C SER A 244 -8.48 -12.53 1.47
N GLN A 245 -8.99 -13.75 1.54
CA GLN A 245 -9.88 -14.18 2.63
C GLN A 245 -9.17 -14.18 3.99
N ILE A 246 -7.96 -14.74 4.08
CA ILE A 246 -7.15 -14.79 5.30
C ILE A 246 -6.79 -13.37 5.74
N ALA A 247 -6.25 -12.57 4.82
CA ALA A 247 -5.82 -11.20 5.09
C ALA A 247 -6.96 -10.33 5.60
N ARG A 248 -8.14 -10.40 4.96
CA ARG A 248 -9.34 -9.68 5.43
C ARG A 248 -9.83 -10.15 6.79
N THR A 249 -9.75 -11.44 7.07
CA THR A 249 -10.13 -11.99 8.37
C THR A 249 -9.23 -11.42 9.47
N ILE A 250 -7.92 -11.41 9.24
CA ILE A 250 -6.94 -10.81 10.15
C ILE A 250 -7.20 -9.30 10.29
N ALA A 251 -7.33 -8.57 9.19
CA ALA A 251 -7.57 -7.12 9.21
C ALA A 251 -8.85 -6.75 9.98
N ARG A 252 -9.94 -7.51 9.81
CA ARG A 252 -11.19 -7.31 10.53
C ARG A 252 -11.03 -7.54 12.03
N GLN A 253 -10.34 -8.62 12.44
CA GLN A 253 -10.07 -8.88 13.86
C GLN A 253 -9.22 -7.77 14.50
N LEU A 254 -8.28 -7.22 13.73
CA LEU A 254 -7.40 -6.14 14.16
C LEU A 254 -8.00 -4.73 13.97
N LYS A 255 -9.23 -4.64 13.44
CA LYS A 255 -9.95 -3.39 13.12
C LYS A 255 -9.14 -2.44 12.21
N LEU A 256 -8.48 -3.02 11.21
CA LEU A 256 -7.71 -2.34 10.16
C LEU A 256 -8.51 -2.25 8.85
N HIS A 257 -7.99 -1.53 7.86
CA HIS A 257 -8.74 -1.20 6.65
C HIS A 257 -8.90 -2.39 5.68
N GLU A 258 -10.05 -3.08 5.74
CA GLU A 258 -10.32 -4.28 4.92
C GLU A 258 -10.12 -4.07 3.42
N ASP A 259 -10.59 -2.96 2.83
CA ASP A 259 -10.46 -2.75 1.38
C ASP A 259 -9.01 -2.54 0.91
N LEU A 260 -8.15 -1.93 1.74
CA LEU A 260 -6.73 -1.79 1.43
C LEU A 260 -6.06 -3.17 1.46
N THR A 261 -6.32 -3.94 2.52
CA THR A 261 -5.83 -5.31 2.66
C THR A 261 -6.28 -6.18 1.48
N GLU A 262 -7.57 -6.10 1.11
CA GLU A 262 -8.13 -6.86 -0.02
C GLU A 262 -7.51 -6.43 -1.36
N ALA A 263 -7.35 -5.13 -1.61
CA ALA A 263 -6.73 -4.63 -2.83
C ALA A 263 -5.28 -5.10 -2.98
N ILE A 264 -4.48 -5.05 -1.90
CA ILE A 264 -3.10 -5.56 -1.90
C ILE A 264 -3.11 -7.08 -2.14
N ALA A 265 -3.95 -7.82 -1.41
CA ALA A 265 -4.04 -9.27 -1.55
C ALA A 265 -4.47 -9.71 -2.96
N LEU A 266 -5.37 -9.01 -3.64
CA LEU A 266 -5.72 -9.35 -5.02
C LEU A 266 -4.64 -8.94 -6.03
N GLY A 267 -3.83 -7.93 -5.69
CA GLY A 267 -2.80 -7.36 -6.54
C GLY A 267 -1.43 -8.03 -6.43
N HIS A 268 -1.09 -8.70 -5.33
CA HIS A 268 0.28 -9.15 -5.03
C HIS A 268 0.89 -10.03 -6.13
N ASP A 269 0.03 -10.83 -6.76
CA ASP A 269 0.43 -11.90 -7.68
C ASP A 269 0.25 -11.59 -9.18
N ILE A 270 -0.23 -10.39 -9.53
CA ILE A 270 -0.50 -10.01 -10.93
C ILE A 270 0.76 -10.04 -11.81
N GLY A 271 1.95 -9.94 -11.20
CA GLY A 271 3.25 -9.95 -11.86
C GLY A 271 3.88 -11.31 -12.10
N HIS A 272 3.24 -12.42 -11.69
CA HIS A 272 3.82 -13.74 -11.89
C HIS A 272 3.95 -14.13 -13.36
N THR A 273 4.99 -14.87 -13.67
CA THR A 273 5.25 -15.46 -15.00
C THR A 273 4.36 -16.67 -15.27
N PRO A 274 4.23 -17.10 -16.55
CA PRO A 274 3.79 -18.45 -16.83
C PRO A 274 4.75 -19.46 -16.20
N PHE A 275 4.24 -20.63 -15.85
CA PHE A 275 4.96 -21.72 -15.19
C PHE A 275 5.55 -21.37 -13.82
N GLY A 276 4.96 -20.40 -13.12
CA GLY A 276 5.32 -20.06 -11.74
C GLY A 276 6.79 -19.66 -11.56
N HIS A 277 7.41 -20.16 -10.48
CA HIS A 277 8.76 -19.77 -10.07
C HIS A 277 9.83 -20.12 -11.11
N GLU A 278 9.64 -21.21 -11.85
CA GLU A 278 10.62 -21.61 -12.86
C GLU A 278 10.64 -20.62 -14.04
N GLY A 279 9.48 -20.12 -14.46
CA GLY A 279 9.41 -19.04 -15.46
C GLY A 279 10.10 -17.76 -14.99
N GLU A 280 9.90 -17.37 -13.73
CA GLU A 280 10.56 -16.20 -13.14
C GLU A 280 12.07 -16.38 -13.13
N ARG A 281 12.53 -17.55 -12.66
CA ARG A 281 13.95 -17.89 -12.60
C ARG A 281 14.58 -17.81 -13.98
N GLN A 282 13.93 -18.34 -15.01
CA GLN A 282 14.48 -18.28 -16.36
C GLN A 282 14.58 -16.87 -16.91
N LEU A 283 13.57 -16.03 -16.70
CA LEU A 283 13.65 -14.62 -17.10
C LEU A 283 14.73 -13.86 -16.31
N ASP A 284 14.87 -14.12 -15.01
CA ASP A 284 15.92 -13.51 -14.17
C ASP A 284 17.32 -13.90 -14.65
N LEU A 285 17.54 -15.19 -14.95
CA LEU A 285 18.83 -15.68 -15.46
C LEU A 285 19.17 -15.09 -16.84
N ILE A 286 18.17 -14.89 -17.70
CA ILE A 286 18.39 -14.28 -19.02
C ILE A 286 18.72 -12.78 -18.87
N LEU A 287 17.92 -12.03 -18.12
CA LEU A 287 18.12 -10.58 -17.96
C LEU A 287 19.39 -10.25 -17.17
N SER A 288 19.80 -11.11 -16.24
CA SER A 288 21.04 -10.91 -15.48
C SER A 288 22.30 -11.36 -16.22
N GLY A 289 22.18 -11.73 -17.51
CA GLY A 289 23.32 -12.12 -18.35
C GLY A 289 23.90 -13.51 -18.04
N GLN A 290 23.21 -14.35 -17.28
CA GLN A 290 23.71 -15.68 -16.89
C GLN A 290 23.46 -16.76 -17.95
N ILE A 291 22.55 -16.50 -18.90
CA ILE A 291 22.20 -17.43 -19.98
C ILE A 291 22.56 -16.84 -21.34
N LYS A 292 23.32 -17.61 -22.13
CA LYS A 292 23.57 -17.31 -23.53
C LYS A 292 22.43 -17.83 -24.41
N LEU A 293 21.73 -16.94 -25.12
CA LEU A 293 20.58 -17.27 -25.97
C LEU A 293 20.99 -17.83 -27.35
N ALA A 294 22.02 -17.25 -27.98
CA ALA A 294 22.51 -17.62 -29.31
C ALA A 294 24.04 -17.57 -29.37
N GLU A 295 24.66 -18.18 -30.39
CA GLU A 295 26.13 -18.19 -30.52
C GLU A 295 26.73 -16.79 -30.59
N PHE A 296 26.06 -15.88 -31.27
CA PHE A 296 26.43 -14.46 -31.41
C PHE A 296 25.96 -13.58 -30.24
N HIS A 297 25.17 -14.11 -29.30
CA HIS A 297 24.72 -13.32 -28.15
C HIS A 297 25.87 -13.16 -27.16
N HIS A 298 26.18 -11.91 -26.82
CA HIS A 298 27.10 -11.53 -25.76
C HIS A 298 26.27 -11.14 -24.52
N PRO A 299 26.13 -12.02 -23.50
CA PRO A 299 25.25 -11.74 -22.38
C PRO A 299 25.72 -10.53 -21.59
N GLU A 300 24.84 -9.56 -21.45
CA GLU A 300 25.00 -8.42 -20.57
C GLU A 300 23.96 -8.46 -19.44
N ASN A 301 24.23 -7.72 -18.37
CA ASN A 301 23.31 -7.62 -17.25
C ASN A 301 22.39 -6.42 -17.45
N PHE A 302 21.15 -6.70 -17.85
CA PHE A 302 20.08 -5.72 -18.02
C PHE A 302 19.14 -5.64 -16.81
N GLY A 303 19.59 -6.13 -15.65
CA GLY A 303 18.83 -6.25 -14.41
C GLY A 303 18.32 -7.67 -14.18
N GLY A 304 17.27 -7.81 -13.38
CA GLY A 304 16.66 -9.12 -13.09
C GLY A 304 15.19 -9.20 -13.46
N PHE A 305 14.58 -10.32 -13.13
CA PHE A 305 13.13 -10.48 -13.14
C PHE A 305 12.66 -10.93 -11.76
N LYS A 306 11.61 -10.27 -11.24
CA LYS A 306 10.93 -10.71 -10.03
C LYS A 306 9.48 -10.26 -10.06
N HIS A 307 8.56 -11.17 -9.73
CA HIS A 307 7.12 -10.98 -9.85
C HIS A 307 6.59 -9.75 -9.11
N ASN A 308 7.05 -9.44 -7.90
CA ASN A 308 6.59 -8.27 -7.13
C ASN A 308 6.96 -6.93 -7.81
N TYR A 309 8.16 -6.83 -8.39
CA TYR A 309 8.55 -5.66 -9.19
C TYR A 309 7.77 -5.60 -10.51
N GLN A 310 7.57 -6.76 -11.15
CA GLN A 310 6.74 -6.84 -12.35
C GLN A 310 5.28 -6.44 -12.08
N GLY A 311 4.75 -6.77 -10.90
CA GLY A 311 3.41 -6.41 -10.47
C GLY A 311 3.22 -4.89 -10.42
N ILE A 312 4.20 -4.17 -9.87
CA ILE A 312 4.21 -2.70 -9.92
C ILE A 312 4.28 -2.21 -11.35
N ARG A 313 5.18 -2.74 -12.19
CA ARG A 313 5.32 -2.32 -13.59
C ARG A 313 4.02 -2.52 -14.38
N LEU A 314 3.32 -3.63 -14.16
CA LEU A 314 2.01 -3.89 -14.75
C LEU A 314 0.97 -2.87 -14.29
N ALA A 315 0.86 -2.67 -12.98
CA ALA A 315 -0.13 -1.78 -12.39
C ALA A 315 0.14 -0.29 -12.63
N ASN A 316 1.40 0.11 -12.76
CA ASN A 316 1.82 1.50 -12.89
C ASN A 316 1.94 1.95 -14.35
N TYR A 317 2.32 1.03 -15.24
CA TYR A 317 2.67 1.40 -16.61
C TYR A 317 2.13 0.46 -17.69
N LEU A 318 2.20 -0.86 -17.53
CA LEU A 318 1.99 -1.73 -18.70
C LEU A 318 0.53 -1.92 -19.11
N GLU A 319 -0.40 -1.92 -18.15
CA GLU A 319 -1.84 -2.00 -18.41
C GLU A 319 -2.33 -0.78 -19.21
N GLU A 320 -3.19 -1.03 -20.19
CA GLU A 320 -3.71 0.01 -21.08
C GLU A 320 -5.23 -0.04 -21.03
N LYS A 321 -5.82 0.72 -20.10
CA LYS A 321 -7.26 0.71 -19.80
C LYS A 321 -7.89 2.10 -19.83
N TYR A 322 -7.08 3.15 -19.79
CA TYR A 322 -7.52 4.52 -19.71
C TYR A 322 -6.89 5.33 -20.85
N VAL A 323 -7.67 6.25 -21.42
CA VAL A 323 -7.22 7.11 -22.52
C VAL A 323 -6.20 8.14 -22.03
N ASP A 324 -6.39 8.65 -20.82
CA ASP A 324 -5.66 9.81 -20.31
C ASP A 324 -4.31 9.47 -19.64
N TYR A 325 -4.04 8.19 -19.39
CA TYR A 325 -2.85 7.71 -18.68
C TYR A 325 -2.65 6.19 -18.80
N GLU A 326 -1.40 5.79 -18.64
CA GLU A 326 -0.95 4.39 -18.55
C GLU A 326 -1.25 3.76 -17.19
N GLY A 327 -1.26 2.42 -17.19
CA GLY A 327 -1.44 1.63 -15.99
C GLY A 327 -2.86 1.69 -15.43
N LEU A 328 -2.96 1.23 -14.19
CA LEU A 328 -4.18 1.22 -13.39
C LEU A 328 -4.28 2.44 -12.47
N ASP A 329 -3.20 3.21 -12.31
CA ASP A 329 -3.10 4.37 -11.40
C ASP A 329 -3.52 3.99 -9.96
N LEU A 330 -3.01 2.87 -9.45
CA LEU A 330 -3.25 2.42 -8.07
C LEU A 330 -2.62 3.36 -7.04
N THR A 331 -3.10 3.32 -5.80
CA THR A 331 -2.52 4.09 -4.70
C THR A 331 -1.13 3.58 -4.34
N TYR A 332 -0.27 4.46 -3.81
CA TYR A 332 1.05 4.08 -3.33
C TYR A 332 0.99 3.03 -2.22
N GLN A 333 -0.03 3.09 -1.36
CA GLN A 333 -0.25 2.08 -0.33
C GLN A 333 -0.48 0.68 -0.93
N VAL A 334 -1.25 0.57 -2.01
CA VAL A 334 -1.46 -0.69 -2.72
C VAL A 334 -0.20 -1.12 -3.47
N LEU A 335 0.48 -0.20 -4.16
CA LEU A 335 1.72 -0.49 -4.90
C LEU A 335 2.85 -0.95 -3.97
N GLU A 336 2.99 -0.33 -2.79
CA GLU A 336 3.95 -0.74 -1.76
C GLU A 336 3.62 -2.13 -1.21
N GLY A 337 2.33 -2.40 -0.93
CA GLY A 337 1.90 -3.73 -0.51
C GLY A 337 2.23 -4.80 -1.55
N ILE A 338 1.99 -4.53 -2.84
CA ILE A 338 2.38 -5.41 -3.95
C ILE A 338 3.91 -5.57 -4.01
N LEU A 339 4.69 -4.50 -3.77
CA LEU A 339 6.14 -4.60 -3.77
C LEU A 339 6.68 -5.46 -2.63
N LYS A 340 6.17 -5.27 -1.42
CA LYS A 340 6.79 -5.72 -0.18
C LYS A 340 6.12 -6.94 0.47
N HIS A 341 5.11 -7.56 -0.18
CA HIS A 341 4.59 -8.86 0.26
C HIS A 341 5.67 -9.96 0.27
N THR A 342 6.73 -9.80 -0.52
CA THR A 342 7.91 -10.66 -0.56
C THR A 342 9.19 -9.84 -0.43
N LYS A 343 10.32 -10.51 -0.12
CA LYS A 343 11.63 -9.88 0.08
C LYS A 343 12.03 -8.99 -1.11
N ILE A 344 12.32 -7.72 -0.85
CA ILE A 344 12.87 -6.81 -1.85
C ILE A 344 14.38 -7.03 -2.02
N LYS A 345 14.86 -6.96 -3.26
CA LYS A 345 16.29 -7.06 -3.59
C LYS A 345 16.86 -5.65 -3.67
N LYS A 346 17.31 -5.10 -2.54
CA LYS A 346 17.88 -3.75 -2.47
C LYS A 346 19.30 -3.70 -3.03
N HIS A 347 19.63 -2.59 -3.68
CA HIS A 347 21.03 -2.21 -3.91
C HIS A 347 21.60 -1.63 -2.62
N LYS A 348 22.70 -2.18 -2.11
CA LYS A 348 23.55 -1.42 -1.20
C LYS A 348 24.23 -0.34 -2.05
N LYS A 349 23.76 0.90 -1.93
CA LYS A 349 24.43 2.07 -2.54
C LYS A 349 25.92 1.96 -2.20
N ASP A 350 26.76 1.96 -3.23
CA ASP A 350 28.24 2.11 -3.22
C ASP A 350 29.09 0.98 -3.82
N GLU A 351 28.51 -0.08 -4.41
CA GLU A 351 29.30 -1.07 -5.17
C GLU A 351 28.78 -1.25 -6.61
N ARG A 352 29.56 -0.78 -7.61
CA ARG A 352 29.35 -1.13 -9.04
C ARG A 352 29.49 -2.64 -9.32
N ASN A 353 30.12 -3.35 -8.39
CA ASN A 353 30.21 -4.81 -8.33
C ASN A 353 29.64 -5.28 -7.00
N CYS A 354 28.32 -5.21 -6.85
CA CYS A 354 27.66 -5.59 -5.60
C CYS A 354 27.77 -7.11 -5.40
N SER A 355 28.71 -7.49 -4.54
CA SER A 355 29.02 -8.88 -4.19
C SER A 355 27.83 -9.60 -3.53
N THR A 356 26.94 -8.84 -2.88
CA THR A 356 25.74 -9.37 -2.20
C THR A 356 24.56 -9.61 -3.13
N CYS A 357 24.46 -8.93 -4.27
CA CYS A 357 23.38 -9.15 -5.26
C CYS A 357 23.84 -9.84 -6.55
N LEU A 358 25.12 -10.20 -6.71
CA LEU A 358 25.68 -10.72 -7.98
C LEU A 358 25.36 -9.77 -9.16
N ASN A 359 25.38 -8.45 -8.92
CA ASN A 359 24.90 -7.41 -9.84
C ASN A 359 23.39 -7.48 -10.23
N LYS A 360 22.55 -8.27 -9.56
CA LYS A 360 21.08 -8.37 -9.80
C LYS A 360 20.25 -7.28 -9.10
N CYS A 361 20.80 -6.11 -8.90
CA CYS A 361 20.15 -5.10 -8.09
C CYS A 361 18.99 -4.45 -8.88
N PHE A 362 17.79 -4.45 -8.30
CA PHE A 362 16.60 -3.89 -8.96
C PHE A 362 16.51 -2.41 -8.63
N ASP A 363 16.58 -1.57 -9.66
CA ASP A 363 16.19 -0.17 -9.54
C ASP A 363 14.67 -0.08 -9.65
N VAL A 364 14.00 0.34 -8.56
CA VAL A 364 12.54 0.46 -8.51
C VAL A 364 12.03 1.44 -9.57
N SER A 365 12.83 2.43 -9.98
CA SER A 365 12.44 3.38 -11.04
C SER A 365 12.24 2.73 -12.41
N GLU A 366 12.80 1.53 -12.65
CA GLU A 366 12.54 0.75 -13.87
C GLU A 366 11.13 0.12 -13.90
N PHE A 367 10.51 0.00 -12.73
CA PHE A 367 9.20 -0.65 -12.55
C PHE A 367 8.11 0.37 -12.19
N LEU A 368 8.43 1.36 -11.34
CA LEU A 368 7.59 2.52 -11.07
C LEU A 368 7.92 3.64 -12.06
N MET A 369 7.43 3.52 -13.30
CA MET A 369 7.71 4.48 -14.37
C MET A 369 7.00 5.83 -14.20
N ILE A 370 5.91 5.86 -13.42
CA ILE A 370 5.10 7.05 -13.17
C ILE A 370 4.96 7.22 -11.66
N GLY A 371 5.34 8.40 -11.15
CA GLY A 371 5.26 8.75 -9.74
C GLY A 371 6.62 8.87 -9.04
N GLU A 372 6.58 8.91 -7.72
CA GLU A 372 7.71 9.17 -6.82
C GLU A 372 8.02 7.92 -6.00
N SER A 373 9.25 7.41 -6.11
CA SER A 373 9.68 6.18 -5.44
C SER A 373 9.79 6.32 -3.92
N GLU A 374 9.94 7.55 -3.44
CA GLU A 374 10.02 7.93 -2.03
C GLU A 374 8.74 7.58 -1.27
N LEU A 375 7.60 7.54 -1.95
CA LEU A 375 6.30 7.18 -1.40
C LEU A 375 6.10 5.66 -1.23
N LEU A 376 7.09 4.85 -1.61
CA LEU A 376 7.13 3.39 -1.37
C LEU A 376 7.99 3.00 -0.16
N TYR A 377 8.58 3.96 0.56
CA TYR A 377 9.37 3.73 1.78
C TYR A 377 10.45 2.64 1.62
N LEU A 378 11.24 2.73 0.55
CA LEU A 378 12.21 1.70 0.14
C LEU A 378 13.36 1.49 1.14
N ASP A 379 13.51 2.36 2.15
CA ASP A 379 14.43 2.20 3.26
C ASP A 379 14.01 1.07 4.20
N GLN A 380 12.71 0.77 4.31
CA GLN A 380 12.16 -0.32 5.13
C GLN A 380 12.07 -1.63 4.33
N ASP A 381 12.31 -2.78 4.97
CA ASP A 381 12.14 -4.11 4.35
C ASP A 381 10.69 -4.62 4.41
N PHE A 382 9.85 -3.97 5.23
CA PHE A 382 8.44 -4.28 5.44
C PHE A 382 7.54 -3.13 4.95
N CYS A 383 6.25 -3.40 4.82
CA CYS A 383 5.23 -2.41 4.44
C CYS A 383 5.07 -1.33 5.51
N SER A 384 5.00 -0.08 5.07
CA SER A 384 4.71 1.08 5.93
C SER A 384 3.28 1.07 6.52
N THR A 385 2.40 0.20 6.02
CA THR A 385 1.03 -0.01 6.51
C THR A 385 0.91 -1.36 7.21
N LEU A 386 0.08 -1.43 8.26
CA LEU A 386 -0.22 -2.71 8.92
C LEU A 386 -0.98 -3.64 7.97
N GLU A 387 -1.86 -3.09 7.13
CA GLU A 387 -2.60 -3.83 6.11
C GLU A 387 -1.66 -4.53 5.12
N GLY A 388 -0.57 -3.87 4.70
CA GLY A 388 0.44 -4.48 3.84
C GLY A 388 1.25 -5.57 4.55
N GLN A 389 1.55 -5.42 5.85
CA GLN A 389 2.21 -6.47 6.64
C GLN A 389 1.29 -7.70 6.81
N ILE A 390 -0.01 -7.49 6.99
CA ILE A 390 -1.00 -8.58 7.01
C ILE A 390 -0.96 -9.39 5.73
N VAL A 391 -0.94 -8.74 4.56
CA VAL A 391 -0.93 -9.49 3.30
C VAL A 391 0.34 -10.32 3.15
N ALA A 392 1.51 -9.79 3.55
CA ALA A 392 2.76 -10.57 3.52
C ALA A 392 2.66 -11.85 4.36
N VAL A 393 2.10 -11.77 5.57
CA VAL A 393 1.91 -12.93 6.44
C VAL A 393 0.77 -13.84 5.95
N ALA A 394 -0.31 -13.28 5.42
CA ALA A 394 -1.42 -14.05 4.88
C ALA A 394 -1.02 -14.85 3.64
N ASP A 395 -0.15 -14.30 2.80
CA ASP A 395 0.46 -15.00 1.66
C ASP A 395 1.26 -16.22 2.13
N GLU A 396 2.13 -16.03 3.13
CA GLU A 396 2.89 -17.12 3.75
C GLU A 396 1.95 -18.20 4.33
N ILE A 397 0.90 -17.83 5.06
CA ILE A 397 -0.09 -18.77 5.61
C ILE A 397 -0.82 -19.53 4.49
N ALA A 398 -1.29 -18.84 3.46
CA ALA A 398 -2.05 -19.44 2.37
C ALA A 398 -1.20 -20.43 1.56
N GLN A 399 0.05 -20.07 1.28
CA GLN A 399 0.98 -20.95 0.58
C GLN A 399 1.17 -22.28 1.33
N ARG A 400 1.34 -22.23 2.65
CA ARG A 400 1.45 -23.44 3.49
C ARG A 400 0.18 -24.26 3.50
N GLY A 401 -0.98 -23.59 3.54
CA GLY A 401 -2.27 -24.26 3.46
C GLY A 401 -2.42 -25.09 2.19
N HIS A 402 -2.04 -24.52 1.05
CA HIS A 402 -2.07 -25.23 -0.24
C HIS A 402 -1.09 -26.36 -0.31
N ASP A 403 0.15 -26.16 0.14
CA ASP A 403 1.16 -27.21 0.10
C ASP A 403 0.73 -28.44 0.92
N ILE A 404 0.08 -28.23 2.08
CA ILE A 404 -0.52 -29.30 2.89
C ILE A 404 -1.68 -29.97 2.13
N ASP A 405 -2.62 -29.17 1.63
CA ASP A 405 -3.83 -29.64 0.96
C ASP A 405 -3.50 -30.49 -0.28
N ASP A 406 -2.57 -30.00 -1.12
CA ASP A 406 -2.10 -30.65 -2.34
C ASP A 406 -1.22 -31.87 -2.03
N GLY A 407 -0.37 -31.79 -1.00
CA GLY A 407 0.45 -32.92 -0.54
C GLY A 407 -0.40 -34.12 -0.09
N ILE A 408 -1.49 -33.85 0.63
CA ILE A 408 -2.45 -34.87 1.06
C ILE A 408 -3.29 -35.36 -0.14
N ALA A 409 -3.76 -34.45 -0.98
CA ALA A 409 -4.60 -34.77 -2.14
C ALA A 409 -3.90 -35.69 -3.16
N SER A 410 -2.62 -35.41 -3.42
CA SER A 410 -1.78 -36.18 -4.34
C SER A 410 -1.34 -37.54 -3.78
N GLY A 411 -1.55 -37.77 -2.48
CA GLY A 411 -1.05 -38.94 -1.77
C GLY A 411 0.46 -38.94 -1.56
N VAL A 412 1.14 -37.81 -1.82
CA VAL A 412 2.57 -37.62 -1.55
C VAL A 412 2.87 -37.60 -0.05
N LEU A 413 1.89 -37.20 0.77
CA LEU A 413 1.93 -37.21 2.22
C LEU A 413 0.62 -37.74 2.79
N THR A 414 0.68 -38.78 3.63
CA THR A 414 -0.50 -39.24 4.39
C THR A 414 -0.68 -38.44 5.68
N ILE A 415 -1.91 -38.41 6.21
CA ILE A 415 -2.20 -37.71 7.48
C ILE A 415 -1.46 -38.38 8.64
N GLU A 416 -1.35 -39.70 8.62
CA GLU A 416 -0.61 -40.47 9.62
C GLU A 416 0.87 -40.09 9.63
N GLU A 417 1.48 -39.94 8.45
CA GLU A 417 2.86 -39.46 8.31
C GLU A 417 3.01 -38.01 8.78
N LEU A 418 2.09 -37.12 8.41
CA LEU A 418 2.10 -35.74 8.89
C LEU A 418 2.07 -35.68 10.42
N VAL A 419 1.14 -36.40 11.05
CA VAL A 419 1.04 -36.48 12.51
C VAL A 419 2.30 -37.09 13.13
N TYR A 420 2.89 -38.10 12.49
CA TYR A 420 4.13 -38.71 12.97
C TYR A 420 5.31 -37.73 12.95
N GLU A 421 5.49 -36.97 11.87
CA GLU A 421 6.54 -35.96 11.78
C GLU A 421 6.29 -34.80 12.77
N LEU A 422 5.06 -34.31 12.88
CA LEU A 422 4.71 -33.24 13.83
C LEU A 422 4.95 -33.65 15.29
N LYS A 423 4.75 -34.93 15.65
CA LYS A 423 5.04 -35.45 17.00
C LYS A 423 6.52 -35.38 17.39
N LYS A 424 7.43 -35.28 16.43
CA LYS A 424 8.87 -35.16 16.70
C LYS A 424 9.24 -33.76 17.20
N ILE A 425 8.35 -32.78 17.03
CA ILE A 425 8.55 -31.38 17.39
C ILE A 425 7.71 -31.11 18.64
N VAL A 426 8.37 -30.82 19.76
CA VAL A 426 7.71 -30.68 21.06
C VAL A 426 6.69 -29.54 21.03
N GLU A 427 7.03 -28.45 20.38
CA GLU A 427 6.25 -27.23 20.24
C GLU A 427 4.98 -27.42 19.38
N MET A 428 4.93 -28.48 18.57
CA MET A 428 3.75 -28.86 17.76
C MET A 428 2.77 -29.76 18.51
N GLU A 429 3.06 -30.18 19.75
CA GLU A 429 2.16 -31.02 20.54
C GLU A 429 0.72 -30.47 20.65
N PRO A 430 0.50 -29.14 20.85
CA PRO A 430 -0.85 -28.57 20.85
C PRO A 430 -1.59 -28.79 19.52
N LEU A 431 -0.91 -28.58 18.39
CA LEU A 431 -1.48 -28.78 17.06
C LEU A 431 -1.81 -30.26 16.83
N VAL A 432 -0.91 -31.17 17.19
CA VAL A 432 -1.14 -32.63 17.11
C VAL A 432 -2.38 -33.04 17.91
N LYS A 433 -2.56 -32.50 19.13
CA LYS A 433 -3.75 -32.77 19.95
C LYS A 433 -5.03 -32.32 19.26
N ILE A 434 -5.02 -31.17 18.58
CA ILE A 434 -6.18 -30.68 17.83
C ILE A 434 -6.46 -31.59 16.62
N ILE A 435 -5.42 -31.94 15.86
CA ILE A 435 -5.55 -32.85 14.70
C ILE A 435 -6.14 -34.20 15.12
N VAL A 436 -5.62 -34.81 16.19
CA VAL A 436 -6.12 -36.10 16.70
C VAL A 436 -7.59 -36.01 17.10
N LYS A 437 -8.00 -34.94 17.80
CA LYS A 437 -9.43 -34.74 18.15
C LYS A 437 -10.33 -34.64 16.93
N VAL A 438 -9.88 -33.95 15.87
CA VAL A 438 -10.63 -33.85 14.61
C VAL A 438 -10.76 -35.23 13.96
N LEU A 439 -9.67 -35.99 13.92
CA LEU A 439 -9.66 -37.35 13.39
C LEU A 439 -10.57 -38.30 14.16
N ASP A 440 -10.53 -38.28 15.50
CA ASP A 440 -11.41 -39.07 16.36
C ASP A 440 -12.87 -38.75 16.10
N ARG A 441 -13.23 -37.46 16.03
CA ARG A 441 -14.60 -37.01 15.69
C ARG A 441 -15.06 -37.51 14.32
N ILE A 442 -14.17 -37.55 13.32
CA ILE A 442 -14.48 -38.09 11.99
C ILE A 442 -14.62 -39.61 12.03
N ASN A 443 -13.79 -40.30 12.81
CA ASN A 443 -13.85 -41.75 13.00
C ASN A 443 -15.14 -42.18 13.71
N ASP A 444 -15.60 -41.38 14.68
CA ASP A 444 -16.81 -41.62 15.47
C ASP A 444 -18.10 -41.11 14.79
N ALA A 445 -18.01 -40.65 13.53
CA ALA A 445 -19.15 -40.13 12.80
C ALA A 445 -20.24 -41.20 12.63
N LYS A 446 -21.45 -40.92 13.16
CA LYS A 446 -22.60 -41.84 13.11
C LYS A 446 -23.27 -41.94 11.72
N ARG A 447 -22.88 -41.08 10.78
CA ARG A 447 -23.39 -41.09 9.41
C ARG A 447 -22.41 -41.81 8.48
N THR A 448 -22.91 -42.39 7.40
CA THR A 448 -22.07 -42.91 6.34
C THR A 448 -21.26 -41.76 5.71
N LEU A 449 -19.94 -41.91 5.69
CA LEU A 449 -19.02 -41.00 5.02
C LEU A 449 -18.75 -41.55 3.62
N ILE A 450 -18.93 -40.72 2.59
CA ILE A 450 -18.74 -41.10 1.18
C ILE A 450 -17.24 -41.15 0.87
N ASP A 451 -16.54 -40.04 1.12
CA ASP A 451 -15.09 -39.95 1.03
C ASP A 451 -14.54 -39.44 2.36
N LYS A 452 -13.98 -40.37 3.13
CA LYS A 452 -13.41 -40.06 4.45
C LYS A 452 -12.11 -39.26 4.32
N LYS A 453 -11.30 -39.53 3.29
CA LYS A 453 -10.00 -38.86 3.09
C LYS A 453 -10.21 -37.41 2.70
N ASP A 454 -11.16 -37.16 1.81
CA ASP A 454 -11.52 -35.80 1.40
C ASP A 454 -12.07 -34.98 2.58
N LEU A 455 -12.94 -35.57 3.40
CA LEU A 455 -13.45 -34.91 4.61
C LEU A 455 -12.33 -34.61 5.61
N GLN A 456 -11.41 -35.55 5.84
CA GLN A 456 -10.26 -35.33 6.72
C GLN A 456 -9.42 -34.15 6.23
N ARG A 457 -9.10 -34.12 4.93
CA ARG A 457 -8.38 -33.01 4.30
C ARG A 457 -9.11 -31.67 4.52
N ALA A 458 -10.39 -31.61 4.16
CA ALA A 458 -11.21 -30.40 4.26
C ALA A 458 -11.35 -29.84 5.70
N GLU A 459 -11.31 -30.71 6.72
CA GLU A 459 -11.37 -30.31 8.12
C GLU A 459 -9.99 -29.98 8.71
N LEU A 460 -8.93 -30.68 8.30
CA LEU A 460 -7.60 -30.50 8.88
C LEU A 460 -6.88 -29.26 8.36
N THR A 461 -6.96 -28.96 7.06
CA THR A 461 -6.28 -27.80 6.48
C THR A 461 -6.69 -26.49 7.19
N PRO A 462 -7.99 -26.16 7.35
CA PRO A 462 -8.40 -24.94 8.06
C PRO A 462 -7.99 -24.91 9.53
N VAL A 463 -7.95 -26.08 10.19
CA VAL A 463 -7.55 -26.21 11.58
C VAL A 463 -6.06 -25.88 11.77
N ILE A 464 -5.21 -26.37 10.87
CA ILE A 464 -3.78 -26.07 10.90
C ILE A 464 -3.54 -24.58 10.65
N LEU A 465 -4.23 -23.99 9.67
CA LEU A 465 -4.12 -22.55 9.39
C LEU A 465 -4.63 -21.69 10.56
N GLY A 466 -5.77 -22.06 11.15
CA GLY A 466 -6.34 -21.39 12.31
C GLY A 466 -5.38 -21.34 13.49
N PHE A 467 -4.63 -22.43 13.73
CA PHE A 467 -3.62 -22.47 14.78
C PHE A 467 -2.55 -21.38 14.64
N PHE A 468 -2.03 -21.16 13.43
CA PHE A 468 -1.02 -20.11 13.19
C PHE A 468 -1.62 -18.70 13.20
N ILE A 469 -2.83 -18.53 12.67
CA ILE A 469 -3.56 -17.25 12.69
C ILE A 469 -3.82 -16.82 14.15
N ASP A 470 -4.29 -17.73 15.00
CA ASP A 470 -4.58 -17.43 16.41
C ASP A 470 -3.31 -16.99 17.15
N ARG A 471 -2.18 -17.69 16.94
CA ARG A 471 -0.90 -17.31 17.54
C ARG A 471 -0.43 -15.94 17.07
N LEU A 472 -0.54 -15.65 15.76
CA LEU A 472 -0.21 -14.35 15.19
C LEU A 472 -1.02 -13.22 15.85
N LEU A 473 -2.34 -13.42 16.00
CA LEU A 473 -3.24 -12.43 16.59
C LEU A 473 -2.95 -12.18 18.08
N ILE A 474 -2.64 -13.24 18.84
CA ILE A 474 -2.25 -13.11 20.25
C ILE A 474 -0.98 -12.26 20.37
N LYS A 475 0.07 -12.60 19.61
CA LYS A 475 1.35 -11.87 19.63
C LYS A 475 1.23 -10.44 19.11
N PHE A 476 0.36 -10.20 18.14
CA PHE A 476 0.10 -8.85 17.65
C PHE A 476 -0.40 -7.92 18.76
N ASN A 477 -1.34 -8.36 19.58
CA ASN A 477 -1.91 -7.54 20.66
C ASN A 477 -0.84 -7.11 21.70
N GLU A 478 0.16 -7.97 21.95
CA GLU A 478 1.31 -7.64 22.79
C GLU A 478 2.21 -6.60 22.11
N ARG A 479 2.55 -6.82 20.83
CA ARG A 479 3.49 -5.97 20.07
C ARG A 479 2.92 -4.59 19.76
N ILE A 480 1.64 -4.50 19.42
CA ILE A 480 0.99 -3.23 19.07
C ILE A 480 0.95 -2.28 20.27
N SER A 481 0.75 -2.82 21.48
CA SER A 481 0.77 -2.05 22.72
C SER A 481 2.15 -1.44 22.95
N SER A 482 3.21 -2.25 22.84
CA SER A 482 4.60 -1.79 22.94
C SER A 482 4.98 -0.79 21.83
N TYR A 483 4.46 -0.97 20.62
CA TYR A 483 4.67 -0.04 19.52
C TYR A 483 4.03 1.32 19.82
N ILE A 484 2.79 1.34 20.31
CA ILE A 484 2.06 2.55 20.68
C ILE A 484 2.74 3.33 21.80
N GLU A 485 3.29 2.62 22.80
CA GLU A 485 4.05 3.23 23.89
C GLU A 485 5.34 3.90 23.40
N ARG A 486 6.07 3.24 22.48
CA ARG A 486 7.34 3.75 21.94
C ARG A 486 7.15 4.91 20.97
N TYR A 487 6.08 4.88 20.18
CA TYR A 487 5.81 5.85 19.12
C TYR A 487 4.56 6.68 19.46
N SER A 488 4.71 7.68 20.32
CA SER A 488 3.60 8.62 20.61
C SER A 488 3.38 9.65 19.50
N GLY A 489 2.16 10.21 19.42
CA GLY A 489 1.85 11.32 18.50
C GLY A 489 1.57 10.91 17.06
N PHE A 490 0.70 9.91 16.88
CA PHE A 490 0.30 9.47 15.55
C PHE A 490 -0.31 10.59 14.71
N LYS A 491 0.16 10.69 13.47
CA LYS A 491 -0.47 11.51 12.44
C LYS A 491 -1.71 10.79 11.92
N SER A 492 -2.58 11.55 11.29
CA SER A 492 -3.78 11.03 10.64
C SER A 492 -3.49 10.08 9.45
N ASP A 493 -2.27 10.12 8.90
CA ASP A 493 -1.72 9.17 7.90
C ASP A 493 -0.54 8.42 8.54
N PRO A 494 -0.78 7.26 9.20
CA PRO A 494 0.24 6.56 9.94
C PRO A 494 1.24 5.87 9.00
N VAL A 495 2.53 6.12 9.25
CA VAL A 495 3.65 5.39 8.65
C VAL A 495 4.28 4.54 9.74
N ILE A 496 4.18 3.23 9.59
CA ILE A 496 4.72 2.26 10.54
C ILE A 496 6.26 2.25 10.42
N LYS A 497 6.94 2.33 11.56
CA LYS A 497 8.40 2.48 11.65
C LYS A 497 9.13 1.18 11.98
N GLU A 498 8.40 0.19 12.46
CA GLU A 498 8.90 -1.14 12.83
C GLU A 498 7.88 -2.19 12.42
N GLU A 499 8.33 -3.37 12.01
CA GLU A 499 7.44 -4.47 11.71
C GLU A 499 6.70 -4.92 12.98
N VAL A 500 5.36 -5.00 12.91
CA VAL A 500 4.51 -5.37 14.05
C VAL A 500 3.84 -6.73 13.80
N ILE A 501 3.52 -7.02 12.54
CA ILE A 501 2.81 -8.24 12.13
C ILE A 501 3.81 -9.15 11.42
N TYR A 502 4.30 -10.16 12.14
CA TYR A 502 5.26 -11.15 11.65
C TYR A 502 5.20 -12.41 12.53
N PHE A 503 5.72 -13.54 12.05
CA PHE A 503 5.97 -14.71 12.89
C PHE A 503 7.32 -14.56 13.60
N ASP A 504 7.35 -14.69 14.94
CA ASP A 504 8.64 -14.64 15.64
C ASP A 504 9.49 -15.88 15.36
N ALA A 505 10.68 -15.95 15.96
CA ALA A 505 11.62 -17.04 15.68
C ALA A 505 11.04 -18.44 15.99
N GLU A 506 10.18 -18.55 17.00
CA GLU A 506 9.55 -19.82 17.36
C GLU A 506 8.45 -20.16 16.34
N GLU A 507 7.53 -19.25 16.06
CA GLU A 507 6.48 -19.51 15.07
C GLU A 507 7.03 -19.77 13.68
N LYS A 508 8.05 -19.01 13.29
CA LYS A 508 8.72 -19.18 12.01
C LYS A 508 9.39 -20.55 11.91
N PHE A 509 10.07 -21.00 12.98
CA PHE A 509 10.63 -22.35 13.03
C PHE A 509 9.55 -23.41 12.83
N LEU A 510 8.40 -23.28 13.50
CA LEU A 510 7.28 -24.22 13.35
C LEU A 510 6.73 -24.27 11.92
N ILE A 511 6.56 -23.10 11.29
CA ILE A 511 6.06 -22.98 9.92
C ILE A 511 7.07 -23.54 8.92
N ASP A 512 8.34 -23.21 9.06
CA ASP A 512 9.42 -23.68 8.19
C ASP A 512 9.59 -25.21 8.30
N GLU A 513 9.39 -25.79 9.48
CA GLU A 513 9.47 -27.23 9.68
C GLU A 513 8.28 -27.97 9.05
N LEU A 514 7.07 -27.40 9.16
CA LEU A 514 5.89 -27.89 8.46
C LEU A 514 6.09 -27.86 6.94
N GLU A 515 6.63 -26.76 6.41
CA GLU A 515 7.03 -26.67 5.00
C GLU A 515 8.05 -27.75 4.65
N ARG A 516 9.11 -27.91 5.46
CA ARG A 516 10.20 -28.86 5.19
C ARG A 516 9.67 -30.28 5.00
N ILE A 517 8.73 -30.71 5.83
CA ILE A 517 8.09 -32.04 5.76
C ILE A 517 7.45 -32.26 4.39
N ILE A 518 6.77 -31.24 3.85
CA ILE A 518 6.00 -31.29 2.61
C ILE A 518 6.91 -31.11 1.40
N ASN A 519 7.73 -30.06 1.39
CA ASN A 519 8.61 -29.69 0.28
C ASN A 519 9.61 -30.78 -0.06
N LEU A 520 10.18 -31.47 0.93
CA LEU A 520 11.09 -32.59 0.66
C LEU A 520 10.44 -33.71 -0.14
N ARG A 521 9.12 -33.86 -0.07
CA ARG A 521 8.38 -34.88 -0.81
C ARG A 521 7.92 -34.37 -2.17
N ILE A 522 7.45 -33.12 -2.23
CA ILE A 522 6.98 -32.48 -3.46
C ILE A 522 8.15 -32.21 -4.43
N ILE A 523 9.20 -31.53 -3.97
CA ILE A 523 10.32 -31.08 -4.83
C ILE A 523 11.13 -32.27 -5.35
N ASN A 524 11.20 -33.38 -4.60
CA ASN A 524 11.89 -34.59 -5.05
C ASN A 524 11.01 -35.49 -5.95
N SER A 525 9.76 -35.11 -6.23
CA SER A 525 8.90 -35.89 -7.11
C SER A 525 9.37 -35.79 -8.56
N GLN A 526 9.36 -36.90 -9.28
CA GLN A 526 9.71 -36.95 -10.70
C GLN A 526 8.84 -35.99 -11.52
N GLU A 527 7.56 -35.88 -11.16
CA GLU A 527 6.57 -35.10 -11.89
C GLU A 527 6.86 -33.60 -11.86
N VAL A 528 7.11 -33.03 -10.67
CA VAL A 528 7.46 -31.61 -10.50
C VAL A 528 8.75 -31.30 -11.27
N ASN A 529 9.78 -32.13 -11.13
CA ASN A 529 11.04 -31.93 -11.87
C ASN A 529 10.88 -32.01 -13.40
N CYS A 530 10.00 -32.89 -13.90
CA CYS A 530 9.69 -32.97 -15.32
C CYS A 530 8.95 -31.72 -15.81
N PHE A 531 8.03 -31.20 -15.00
CA PHE A 531 7.33 -29.95 -15.30
C PHE A 531 8.32 -28.78 -15.33
N ASP A 532 9.12 -28.60 -14.29
CA ASP A 532 10.13 -27.54 -14.21
C ASP A 532 11.11 -27.59 -15.39
N GLY A 533 11.60 -28.78 -15.73
CA GLY A 533 12.49 -28.97 -16.88
C GLY A 533 11.85 -28.55 -18.21
N LYS A 534 10.56 -28.87 -18.43
CA LYS A 534 9.80 -28.46 -19.62
C LYS A 534 9.54 -26.95 -19.63
N SER A 535 9.08 -26.41 -18.51
CA SER A 535 8.80 -24.99 -18.31
C SER A 535 10.05 -24.14 -18.58
N ALA A 536 11.19 -24.54 -18.03
CA ALA A 536 12.47 -23.88 -18.26
C ALA A 536 12.84 -23.85 -19.74
N TYR A 537 12.66 -24.99 -20.42
CA TYR A 537 12.96 -25.12 -21.84
C TYR A 537 12.07 -24.23 -22.70
N ILE A 538 10.75 -24.21 -22.43
CA ILE A 538 9.78 -23.40 -23.17
C ILE A 538 10.12 -21.92 -23.05
N VAL A 539 10.30 -21.40 -21.82
CA VAL A 539 10.60 -19.98 -21.59
C VAL A 539 11.88 -19.55 -22.30
N ARG A 540 12.96 -20.34 -22.18
CA ARG A 540 14.23 -20.07 -22.88
C ARG A 540 14.06 -20.04 -24.39
N LYS A 541 13.28 -20.96 -24.96
CA LYS A 541 13.06 -21.04 -26.41
C LYS A 541 12.21 -19.89 -26.91
N LEU A 542 11.12 -19.54 -26.22
CA LEU A 542 10.32 -18.36 -26.55
C LEU A 542 11.19 -17.10 -26.53
N PHE A 543 11.96 -16.89 -25.47
CA PHE A 543 12.84 -15.71 -25.37
C PHE A 543 13.85 -15.70 -26.51
N LYS A 544 14.51 -16.82 -26.78
CA LYS A 544 15.46 -16.95 -27.89
C LYS A 544 14.81 -16.64 -29.24
N ALA A 545 13.59 -17.12 -29.50
CA ALA A 545 12.88 -16.87 -30.75
C ALA A 545 12.70 -15.37 -30.99
N TYR A 546 12.15 -14.67 -30.00
CA TYR A 546 11.91 -13.23 -30.08
C TYR A 546 13.20 -12.40 -30.10
N TYR A 547 14.22 -12.82 -29.36
CA TYR A 547 15.53 -12.17 -29.39
C TYR A 547 16.22 -12.33 -30.74
N CYS A 548 16.24 -13.54 -31.33
CA CYS A 548 16.89 -13.80 -32.61
C CYS A 548 16.12 -13.22 -33.80
N ASN A 549 14.79 -13.17 -33.71
CA ASN A 549 13.95 -12.55 -34.73
C ASN A 549 12.87 -11.66 -34.08
N PRO A 550 13.23 -10.41 -33.73
CA PRO A 550 12.31 -9.42 -33.14
C PRO A 550 10.97 -9.27 -33.88
N ARG A 551 10.95 -9.52 -35.20
CA ARG A 551 9.72 -9.46 -36.01
C ARG A 551 8.70 -10.55 -35.66
N GLN A 552 9.02 -11.52 -34.82
CA GLN A 552 8.05 -12.50 -34.32
C GLN A 552 7.21 -11.96 -33.14
N LEU A 553 7.63 -10.85 -32.51
CA LEU A 553 6.87 -10.22 -31.43
C LEU A 553 5.58 -9.56 -31.95
N PRO A 554 4.49 -9.50 -31.17
CA PRO A 554 3.30 -8.76 -31.56
C PRO A 554 3.55 -7.25 -31.75
N ASP A 555 2.76 -6.61 -32.62
CA ASP A 555 2.93 -5.20 -32.98
C ASP A 555 2.83 -4.26 -31.77
N ASN A 556 1.97 -4.57 -30.80
CA ASN A 556 1.84 -3.75 -29.59
C ASN A 556 3.12 -3.79 -28.72
N VAL A 557 3.93 -4.85 -28.78
CA VAL A 557 5.22 -4.93 -28.09
C VAL A 557 6.26 -4.09 -28.83
N ILE A 558 6.30 -4.17 -30.16
CA ILE A 558 7.21 -3.35 -30.97
C ILE A 558 6.91 -1.85 -30.83
N ASN A 559 5.63 -1.47 -30.87
CA ASN A 559 5.22 -0.09 -30.66
C ASN A 559 5.65 0.43 -29.27
N ARG A 560 5.63 -0.44 -28.25
CA ARG A 560 6.06 -0.10 -26.90
C ARG A 560 7.58 0.11 -26.81
N ILE A 561 8.36 -0.79 -27.40
CA ILE A 561 9.83 -0.65 -27.50
C ILE A 561 10.17 0.70 -28.15
N ASN A 562 9.57 0.99 -29.31
CA ASN A 562 9.81 2.24 -30.02
C ASN A 562 9.43 3.45 -29.16
N ARG A 563 8.29 3.38 -28.49
CA ARG A 563 7.80 4.45 -27.61
C ARG A 563 8.75 4.70 -26.43
N GLU A 564 9.17 3.66 -25.72
CA GLU A 564 10.07 3.78 -24.57
C GLU A 564 11.43 4.36 -24.99
N ILE A 565 11.99 3.91 -26.12
CA ILE A 565 13.25 4.46 -26.66
C ILE A 565 13.10 5.96 -26.99
N ASN A 566 12.01 6.32 -27.67
CA ASN A 566 11.75 7.71 -28.06
C ASN A 566 11.51 8.63 -26.86
N LEU A 567 10.84 8.15 -25.79
CA LEU A 567 10.62 8.91 -24.56
C LEU A 567 11.92 9.26 -23.84
N LEU A 568 12.95 8.44 -23.99
CA LEU A 568 14.30 8.70 -23.46
C LEU A 568 15.14 9.59 -24.41
N GLY A 569 14.57 10.06 -25.52
CA GLY A 569 15.24 10.98 -26.46
C GLY A 569 16.18 10.29 -27.46
N TYR A 570 16.15 8.96 -27.57
CA TYR A 570 16.91 8.22 -28.56
C TYR A 570 16.08 7.92 -29.81
N SER A 571 16.69 7.94 -30.98
CA SER A 571 16.02 7.54 -32.23
C SER A 571 16.02 6.02 -32.39
N CYS A 572 14.93 5.46 -32.89
CA CYS A 572 14.84 4.05 -33.29
C CYS A 572 14.15 3.91 -34.65
N ILE A 573 14.50 2.84 -35.36
CA ILE A 573 13.83 2.45 -36.60
C ILE A 573 12.72 1.46 -36.26
N ASP A 574 11.49 1.75 -36.69
CA ASP A 574 10.38 0.83 -36.53
C ASP A 574 10.62 -0.43 -37.37
N ILE A 575 10.92 -1.56 -36.72
CA ILE A 575 11.23 -2.83 -37.38
C ILE A 575 10.07 -3.42 -38.20
N ARG A 576 8.85 -2.86 -38.08
CA ARG A 576 7.67 -3.21 -38.88
C ARG A 576 7.54 -2.40 -40.16
N LYS A 577 7.99 -1.14 -40.15
CA LYS A 577 7.67 -0.15 -41.20
C LYS A 577 8.90 0.46 -41.87
N GLY A 578 10.08 0.30 -41.28
CA GLY A 578 11.32 0.85 -41.80
C GLY A 578 11.83 0.12 -43.05
N ASP A 579 12.76 0.76 -43.74
CA ASP A 579 13.44 0.19 -44.90
C ASP A 579 14.27 -1.04 -44.53
N LYS A 580 14.36 -2.00 -45.46
CA LYS A 580 14.91 -3.35 -45.20
C LYS A 580 16.30 -3.33 -44.55
N ASN A 581 17.19 -2.46 -45.03
CA ASN A 581 18.57 -2.38 -44.55
C ASN A 581 18.65 -1.70 -43.17
N ASP A 582 17.89 -0.63 -42.97
CA ASP A 582 17.87 0.09 -41.69
C ASP A 582 17.27 -0.76 -40.58
N VAL A 583 16.21 -1.53 -40.90
CA VAL A 583 15.64 -2.49 -39.95
C VAL A 583 16.63 -3.60 -39.61
N ALA A 584 17.37 -4.13 -40.58
CA ALA A 584 18.39 -5.14 -40.30
C ALA A 584 19.47 -4.60 -39.34
N ASN A 585 19.94 -3.37 -39.58
CA ASN A 585 20.92 -2.70 -38.73
C ASN A 585 20.36 -2.46 -37.30
N GLU A 586 19.11 -1.99 -37.19
CA GLU A 586 18.47 -1.75 -35.88
C GLU A 586 18.28 -3.04 -35.09
N MET A 587 17.91 -4.14 -35.77
CA MET A 587 17.81 -5.46 -35.14
C MET A 587 19.18 -5.95 -34.62
N GLU A 588 20.26 -5.74 -35.38
CA GLU A 588 21.62 -6.06 -34.93
C GLU A 588 22.05 -5.22 -33.73
N ILE A 589 21.61 -3.95 -33.63
CA ILE A 589 21.83 -3.10 -32.45
C ILE A 589 21.08 -3.64 -31.24
N TYR A 590 19.81 -4.02 -31.39
CA TYR A 590 19.04 -4.66 -30.31
C TYR A 590 19.67 -5.96 -29.82
N GLN A 591 20.39 -6.68 -30.69
CA GLN A 591 21.08 -7.91 -30.37
C GLN A 591 22.51 -7.70 -29.85
N GLY A 592 23.04 -6.47 -29.89
CA GLY A 592 24.44 -6.19 -29.53
C GLY A 592 25.46 -6.75 -30.53
N ILE A 593 25.03 -7.09 -31.75
CA ILE A 593 25.91 -7.54 -32.84
C ILE A 593 26.60 -6.34 -33.49
N ARG A 594 25.89 -5.22 -33.56
CA ARG A 594 26.34 -3.99 -34.21
C ARG A 594 26.23 -2.81 -33.25
N SER A 595 27.17 -1.88 -33.36
CA SER A 595 27.10 -0.60 -32.67
C SER A 595 26.59 0.50 -33.62
N SER A 596 25.79 1.42 -33.07
CA SER A 596 25.43 2.68 -33.73
C SER A 596 26.54 3.74 -33.65
N GLY A 597 27.62 3.48 -32.91
CA GLY A 597 28.65 4.45 -32.56
C GLY A 597 28.33 5.25 -31.30
N ASN A 598 27.22 4.94 -30.61
CA ASN A 598 26.84 5.52 -29.33
C ASN A 598 26.50 4.40 -28.33
N ASP A 599 27.51 3.96 -27.57
CA ASP A 599 27.41 2.84 -26.63
C ASP A 599 26.28 3.02 -25.60
N VAL A 600 26.02 4.26 -25.15
CA VAL A 600 24.95 4.55 -24.18
C VAL A 600 23.57 4.33 -24.83
N SER A 601 23.40 4.80 -26.07
CA SER A 601 22.16 4.58 -26.81
C SER A 601 21.94 3.10 -27.10
N ASP A 602 22.99 2.40 -27.54
CA ASP A 602 22.94 0.97 -27.85
C ASP A 602 22.55 0.15 -26.61
N TYR A 603 23.19 0.41 -25.47
CA TYR A 603 22.88 -0.24 -24.20
C TYR A 603 21.42 -0.01 -23.77
N ILE A 604 20.92 1.23 -23.88
CA ILE A 604 19.53 1.57 -23.52
C ILE A 604 18.53 0.85 -24.44
N LYS A 605 18.80 0.84 -25.75
CA LYS A 605 17.98 0.11 -26.73
C LYS A 605 17.93 -1.39 -26.42
N GLN A 606 19.08 -2.00 -26.15
CA GLN A 606 19.18 -3.42 -25.78
C GLN A 606 18.44 -3.71 -24.48
N LYS A 607 18.62 -2.88 -23.45
CA LYS A 607 17.92 -3.01 -22.16
C LYS A 607 16.39 -2.95 -22.33
N ILE A 608 15.88 -1.96 -23.05
CA ILE A 608 14.45 -1.80 -23.34
C ILE A 608 13.92 -3.01 -24.12
N PHE A 609 14.66 -3.44 -25.16
CA PHE A 609 14.30 -4.58 -25.98
C PHE A 609 14.18 -5.86 -25.14
N MET A 610 15.21 -6.17 -24.34
CA MET A 610 15.24 -7.35 -23.48
C MET A 610 14.13 -7.32 -22.42
N ARG A 611 13.89 -6.16 -21.78
CA ARG A 611 12.81 -5.97 -20.81
C ARG A 611 11.44 -6.18 -21.44
N ASN A 612 11.19 -5.65 -22.64
CA ASN A 612 9.89 -5.80 -23.32
C ASN A 612 9.62 -7.23 -23.78
N ILE A 613 10.65 -8.01 -24.14
CA ILE A 613 10.50 -9.46 -24.35
C ILE A 613 10.09 -10.14 -23.03
N ALA A 614 10.77 -9.81 -21.93
CA ALA A 614 10.44 -10.36 -20.62
C ALA A 614 9.03 -9.97 -20.15
N ASP A 615 8.61 -8.72 -20.36
CA ASP A 615 7.26 -8.23 -20.08
C ASP A 615 6.21 -9.01 -20.88
N PHE A 616 6.49 -9.28 -22.15
CA PHE A 616 5.59 -10.04 -23.03
C PHE A 616 5.46 -11.50 -22.57
N ILE A 617 6.58 -12.19 -22.33
CA ILE A 617 6.59 -13.59 -21.88
C ILE A 617 6.00 -13.70 -20.47
N GLY A 618 6.40 -12.85 -19.53
CA GLY A 618 5.87 -12.84 -18.16
C GLY A 618 4.36 -12.55 -18.11
N GLY A 619 3.85 -11.80 -19.08
CA GLY A 619 2.42 -11.54 -19.24
C GLY A 619 1.61 -12.67 -19.87
N MET A 620 2.21 -13.77 -20.33
CA MET A 620 1.48 -14.92 -20.91
C MET A 620 0.81 -15.77 -19.82
N THR A 621 -0.20 -16.55 -20.21
CA THR A 621 -0.69 -17.69 -19.42
C THR A 621 0.08 -18.95 -19.79
N ASP A 622 -0.06 -20.02 -19.01
CA ASP A 622 0.65 -21.27 -19.26
C ASP A 622 0.22 -21.90 -20.58
N GLU A 623 -1.09 -21.90 -20.87
CA GLU A 623 -1.62 -22.42 -22.13
C GLU A 623 -1.12 -21.61 -23.32
N PHE A 624 -1.22 -20.28 -23.25
CA PHE A 624 -0.77 -19.41 -24.33
C PHE A 624 0.74 -19.53 -24.59
N ALA A 625 1.57 -19.65 -23.54
CA ALA A 625 3.00 -19.86 -23.70
C ALA A 625 3.31 -21.20 -24.40
N ASN A 626 2.58 -22.27 -24.06
CA ASN A 626 2.69 -23.56 -24.74
C ASN A 626 2.27 -23.46 -26.21
N GLU A 627 1.17 -22.78 -26.52
CA GLU A 627 0.71 -22.58 -27.90
C GLU A 627 1.70 -21.78 -28.74
N GLN A 628 2.23 -20.67 -28.19
CA GLN A 628 3.26 -19.89 -28.89
C GLN A 628 4.52 -20.71 -29.12
N PHE A 629 4.92 -21.54 -28.17
CA PHE A 629 6.06 -22.42 -28.33
C PHE A 629 5.84 -23.42 -29.47
N LYS A 630 4.67 -24.08 -29.51
CA LYS A 630 4.31 -24.99 -30.60
C LYS A 630 4.34 -24.27 -31.95
N LYS A 631 3.69 -23.12 -32.06
CA LYS A 631 3.63 -22.32 -33.29
C LYS A 631 5.02 -21.94 -33.83
N LEU A 632 5.99 -21.67 -32.95
CA LEU A 632 7.32 -21.21 -33.35
C LEU A 632 8.31 -22.35 -33.64
N TYR A 633 8.13 -23.53 -33.02
CA TYR A 633 9.15 -24.58 -33.01
C TYR A 633 8.66 -25.96 -33.46
N VAL A 634 7.36 -26.19 -33.54
CA VAL A 634 6.77 -27.46 -33.97
C VAL A 634 6.14 -27.26 -35.35
N PRO A 635 6.59 -27.98 -36.38
CA PRO A 635 5.95 -27.95 -37.70
C PRO A 635 4.48 -28.36 -37.58
N GLU A 636 3.61 -27.72 -38.36
CA GLU A 636 2.17 -28.05 -38.44
C GLU A 636 1.90 -29.48 -38.92
#